data_AF-A0A1S4DVH3-F1
#
_entry.id   AF-A0A1S4DVH3-F1
#
_cell.length_a   1.000
_cell.length_b   1.000
_cell.length_c   1.000
_cell.angle_alpha   90.00
_cell.angle_beta   90.00
_cell.angle_gamma   90.00
#
_symmetry.space_group_name_H-M   'P 1'
#
loop_
_entity.id
_entity.type
_entity.pdbx_description
1 polymer ?
#
loop_
_entity_poly.entity_id
_entity_poly.type
_entity_poly.pdbx_seq_one_letter_code
_entity_poly.pdbx_strand_id
1 'polypeptide(L)'
;MAHFIVYIMICLLLILMDTLEMLLSFLAPISMVLQNSATVVTVQDEEEKVVPGEVKVKVGVVFDLDSVFGEMSLSCISMALDDLYSSRSYYKTRIVLHSIDSNDTVVDAAAAALELIKKEEVQAIIGPTSSMQANFIINIGDKAEVPIISFSATRPSLTSHRSSFFFRAAQNDSSQVKAIGAIVKTFKWRQVVPIHSDNEFGEGIIPYLIDALQEVDTDVPYQSKISASARDEQIIDELNNLMKMPTRVFVVHMAPHHASRLFTKAKEIGMMKRGYVWIITDAIANLLDLIDPSVLEAMQGVVGIKTYVPRSKGLDSFKHDWRKRFQSYYPRRKEEDIPEVDVFGLWAYDAAWALAMAVEKAGTDNLRYTSTNITASKMNSTNYLYTLGVNQNGQKLRDAFSNLKFRGLAGEFSLIDGQLQSSLFEIVNVNGNGRRNVGFWSAESGLRRKVEESERSAKGLRSIIWPGERIVTPKGWEIPTNGKKLRIGVPVKHGFREFVSVIRDPKTNATIDVGGYCIDVFKAVIETLPYKVDYEFVPANPNFSYNELTYQVFLGKFDAVVGDITIRANRSSYLDYTLPFTESGVAMVVPMKNSKKTNAWVFLKPLTRDLWFVTAFFFVFVAFVIWILEHRVNEQFRGSPLDQLCTSLWYSFSTMVFAHSTSSRGSYIEQFDKSCGGSMAICGSHNYTKLHCKFGLTFDGSRSETNCY
;
A
#
# COMPACT_ATOMS: atom_id res chain seq x y z
N MET A 1 84.62 -30.01 -46.10
CA MET A 1 84.13 -29.02 -45.10
C MET A 1 83.24 -27.96 -45.75
N ALA A 2 83.64 -27.31 -46.85
CA ALA A 2 82.83 -26.29 -47.54
C ALA A 2 81.45 -26.78 -48.03
N HIS A 3 81.35 -27.99 -48.61
CA HIS A 3 80.07 -28.55 -49.07
C HIS A 3 79.08 -28.86 -47.93
N PHE A 4 79.57 -29.14 -46.72
CA PHE A 4 78.71 -29.43 -45.56
C PHE A 4 78.07 -28.15 -44.99
N ILE A 5 78.80 -27.03 -45.05
CA ILE A 5 78.32 -25.71 -44.63
C ILE A 5 77.25 -25.20 -45.60
N VAL A 6 77.43 -25.42 -46.92
CA VAL A 6 76.43 -25.05 -47.93
C VAL A 6 75.14 -25.85 -47.74
N TYR A 7 75.23 -27.15 -47.44
CA TYR A 7 74.05 -27.98 -47.18
C TYR A 7 73.30 -27.55 -45.91
N ILE A 8 74.02 -27.21 -44.84
CA ILE A 8 73.44 -26.66 -43.61
C ILE A 8 72.77 -25.31 -43.86
N MET A 9 73.40 -24.42 -44.65
CA MET A 9 72.79 -23.13 -45.02
C MET A 9 71.52 -23.30 -45.84
N ILE A 10 71.48 -24.24 -46.79
CA ILE A 10 70.28 -24.52 -47.60
C ILE A 10 69.16 -25.09 -46.73
N CYS A 11 69.48 -26.03 -45.82
CA CYS A 11 68.49 -26.54 -44.86
C CYS A 11 67.98 -25.44 -43.92
N LEU A 12 68.84 -24.55 -43.43
CA LEU A 12 68.43 -23.41 -42.61
C LEU A 12 67.56 -22.41 -43.39
N LEU A 13 67.85 -22.18 -44.67
CA LEU A 13 67.03 -21.34 -45.55
C LEU A 13 65.66 -21.95 -45.82
N LEU A 14 65.58 -23.27 -46.03
CA LEU A 14 64.31 -23.97 -46.21
C LEU A 14 63.46 -23.96 -44.93
N ILE A 15 64.09 -24.15 -43.77
CA ILE A 15 63.41 -24.02 -42.47
C ILE A 15 62.94 -22.57 -42.21
N LEU A 16 63.71 -21.56 -42.63
CA LEU A 16 63.32 -20.16 -42.54
C LEU A 16 62.16 -19.81 -43.50
N MET A 17 62.10 -20.42 -44.67
CA MET A 17 60.97 -20.23 -45.60
C MET A 17 59.69 -20.90 -45.10
N ASP A 18 59.77 -22.13 -44.57
CA ASP A 18 58.61 -22.84 -44.00
C ASP A 18 58.06 -22.14 -42.75
N THR A 19 58.93 -21.55 -41.92
CA THR A 19 58.51 -20.76 -40.75
C THR A 19 57.89 -19.42 -41.13
N LEU A 20 58.29 -18.84 -42.27
CA LEU A 20 57.69 -17.61 -42.81
C LEU A 20 56.30 -17.85 -43.42
N GLU A 21 56.10 -18.96 -44.14
CA GLU A 21 54.78 -19.36 -44.64
C GLU A 21 53.82 -19.70 -43.49
N MET A 22 54.31 -20.36 -42.44
CA MET A 22 53.52 -20.64 -41.24
C MET A 22 53.11 -19.32 -40.55
N LEU A 23 54.00 -18.34 -40.41
CA LEU A 23 53.69 -17.02 -39.83
C LEU A 23 52.66 -16.24 -40.68
N LEU A 24 52.74 -16.33 -42.01
CA LEU A 24 51.77 -15.71 -42.92
C LEU A 24 50.38 -16.35 -42.83
N SER A 25 50.29 -17.66 -42.56
CA SER A 25 49.01 -18.35 -42.33
C SER A 25 48.31 -17.94 -41.02
N PHE A 26 49.07 -17.50 -40.01
CA PHE A 26 48.52 -16.97 -38.75
C PHE A 26 48.08 -15.49 -38.83
N LEU A 27 48.56 -14.74 -39.83
CA LEU A 27 48.21 -13.32 -40.02
C LEU A 27 46.93 -13.13 -40.86
N ALA A 28 46.56 -14.10 -41.71
CA ALA A 28 45.32 -14.07 -42.49
C ALA A 28 44.03 -13.93 -41.66
N PRO A 29 43.84 -14.65 -40.52
CA PRO A 29 42.66 -14.46 -39.68
C PRO A 29 42.67 -13.15 -38.88
N ILE A 30 43.83 -12.53 -38.63
CA ILE A 30 43.93 -11.25 -37.91
C ILE A 30 43.50 -10.08 -38.83
N SER A 31 43.78 -10.17 -40.13
CA SER A 31 43.28 -9.23 -41.14
C SER A 31 41.74 -9.28 -41.28
N MET A 32 41.15 -10.47 -41.12
CA MET A 32 39.69 -10.66 -41.18
C MET A 32 38.97 -10.19 -39.90
N VAL A 33 39.65 -10.22 -38.74
CA VAL A 33 39.13 -9.68 -37.47
C VAL A 33 39.29 -8.16 -37.39
N LEU A 34 40.35 -7.58 -37.96
CA LEU A 34 40.53 -6.12 -38.00
C LEU A 34 39.67 -5.41 -39.05
N GLN A 35 39.02 -6.14 -39.97
CA GLN A 35 38.06 -5.57 -40.93
C GLN A 35 36.61 -5.58 -40.44
N ASN A 36 36.30 -6.24 -39.31
CA ASN A 36 34.94 -6.27 -38.74
C ASN A 36 34.72 -5.27 -37.59
N SER A 37 35.71 -4.47 -37.23
CA SER A 37 35.62 -3.49 -36.12
C SER A 37 35.57 -2.02 -36.58
N ALA A 38 35.35 -1.77 -37.87
CA ALA A 38 35.24 -0.42 -38.42
C ALA A 38 34.07 -0.35 -39.40
N THR A 39 32.85 -0.62 -38.90
CA THR A 39 31.63 -0.13 -39.55
C THR A 39 31.34 1.25 -38.98
N VAL A 40 32.13 2.24 -39.42
CA VAL A 40 31.61 3.61 -39.45
C VAL A 40 30.50 3.56 -40.50
N VAL A 41 29.24 3.68 -40.07
CA VAL A 41 28.13 3.96 -40.98
C VAL A 41 28.37 5.36 -41.53
N THR A 42 29.20 5.46 -42.57
CA THR A 42 29.21 6.63 -43.43
C THR A 42 27.95 6.56 -44.27
N VAL A 43 27.00 7.44 -43.95
CA VAL A 43 25.98 7.85 -44.92
C VAL A 43 26.73 8.21 -46.20
N GLN A 44 26.38 7.56 -47.30
CA GLN A 44 27.05 7.74 -48.59
C GLN A 44 27.13 9.24 -48.90
N ASP A 45 28.35 9.75 -49.11
CA ASP A 45 28.59 11.05 -49.72
C ASP A 45 27.97 11.03 -51.14
N GLU A 46 26.73 11.49 -51.27
CA GLU A 46 26.19 11.89 -52.57
C GLU A 46 26.96 13.14 -53.02
N GLU A 47 27.51 13.08 -54.24
CA GLU A 47 28.24 14.18 -54.86
C GLU A 47 27.47 15.51 -54.73
N GLU A 48 28.16 16.46 -54.11
CA GLU A 48 27.67 17.73 -53.62
C GLU A 48 27.20 18.66 -54.77
N LYS A 49 25.88 18.74 -54.98
CA LYS A 49 25.28 19.89 -55.67
C LYS A 49 25.29 21.09 -54.72
N VAL A 50 26.34 21.90 -54.79
CA VAL A 50 26.44 23.17 -54.05
C VAL A 50 25.34 24.12 -54.52
N VAL A 51 24.30 24.30 -53.70
CA VAL A 51 23.31 25.37 -53.86
C VAL A 51 23.91 26.65 -53.27
N PRO A 52 24.09 27.75 -54.04
CA PRO A 52 24.73 28.95 -53.53
C PRO A 52 23.89 29.62 -52.42
N GLY A 53 24.44 29.74 -51.21
CA GLY A 53 23.83 30.48 -50.09
C GLY A 53 23.48 29.65 -48.85
N GLU A 54 23.73 28.35 -48.85
CA GLU A 54 23.51 27.47 -47.69
C GLU A 54 24.71 27.47 -46.73
N VAL A 55 24.46 27.61 -45.42
CA VAL A 55 25.47 27.55 -44.36
C VAL A 55 25.32 26.25 -43.58
N LYS A 56 26.36 25.41 -43.63
CA LYS A 56 26.40 24.14 -42.90
C LYS A 56 26.70 24.37 -41.42
N VAL A 57 25.89 23.80 -40.54
CA VAL A 57 26.00 23.89 -39.08
C VAL A 57 26.20 22.49 -38.51
N LYS A 58 27.35 22.25 -37.90
CA LYS A 58 27.70 20.95 -37.34
C LYS A 58 26.96 20.69 -36.04
N VAL A 59 26.31 19.55 -35.91
CA VAL A 59 25.61 19.09 -34.70
C VAL A 59 26.10 17.71 -34.33
N GLY A 60 26.45 17.53 -33.06
CA GLY A 60 26.88 16.24 -32.53
C GLY A 60 25.70 15.34 -32.21
N VAL A 61 25.88 14.03 -32.41
CA VAL A 61 24.93 13.00 -32.00
C VAL A 61 25.68 11.99 -31.15
N VAL A 62 25.21 11.78 -29.91
CA VAL A 62 25.85 10.87 -28.95
C VAL A 62 24.79 9.97 -28.34
N PHE A 63 24.75 8.72 -28.75
CA PHE A 63 23.97 7.64 -28.13
C PHE A 63 24.45 6.30 -28.68
N ASP A 64 23.92 5.19 -28.16
CA ASP A 64 24.24 3.84 -28.66
C ASP A 64 23.67 3.67 -30.07
N LEU A 65 24.54 3.74 -31.09
CA LEU A 65 24.16 3.74 -32.51
C LEU A 65 23.88 2.33 -33.05
N ASP A 66 24.47 1.32 -32.42
CA ASP A 66 24.33 -0.09 -32.81
C ASP A 66 23.05 -0.73 -32.22
N SER A 67 22.38 -0.05 -31.29
CA SER A 67 21.10 -0.51 -30.74
C SER A 67 19.90 -0.21 -31.64
N VAL A 68 18.84 -1.03 -31.54
CA VAL A 68 17.53 -0.78 -32.18
C VAL A 68 16.98 0.61 -31.81
N PHE A 69 17.18 1.01 -30.55
CA PHE A 69 16.79 2.33 -30.06
C PHE A 69 17.57 3.45 -30.76
N GLY A 70 18.88 3.26 -30.94
CA GLY A 70 19.78 4.18 -31.65
C GLY A 70 19.41 4.35 -33.12
N GLU A 71 19.25 3.24 -33.84
CA GLU A 71 18.85 3.24 -35.25
C GLU A 71 17.53 3.99 -35.46
N MET A 72 16.53 3.71 -34.61
CA MET A 72 15.24 4.40 -34.64
C MET A 72 15.39 5.90 -34.34
N SER A 73 16.15 6.24 -33.30
CA SER A 73 16.36 7.64 -32.89
C SER A 73 17.08 8.44 -33.97
N LEU A 74 18.16 7.91 -34.55
CA LEU A 74 18.89 8.56 -35.63
C LEU A 74 18.03 8.71 -36.89
N SER A 75 17.23 7.68 -37.24
CA SER A 75 16.27 7.77 -38.33
C SER A 75 15.26 8.90 -38.09
N CYS A 76 14.69 9.00 -36.90
CA CYS A 76 13.74 10.06 -36.55
C CYS A 76 14.38 11.45 -36.63
N ILE A 77 15.62 11.61 -36.16
CA ILE A 77 16.39 12.86 -36.26
C ILE A 77 16.60 13.24 -37.73
N SER A 78 17.10 12.31 -38.55
CA SER A 78 17.33 12.53 -39.98
C SER A 78 16.04 12.90 -40.71
N MET A 79 14.94 12.19 -40.42
CA MET A 79 13.64 12.47 -41.01
C MET A 79 13.13 13.86 -40.65
N ALA A 80 13.32 14.30 -39.40
CA ALA A 80 12.93 15.64 -38.96
C ALA A 80 13.66 16.74 -39.72
N LEU A 81 14.97 16.56 -39.97
CA LEU A 81 15.76 17.51 -40.73
C LEU A 81 15.31 17.55 -42.19
N ASP A 82 15.12 16.40 -42.83
CA ASP A 82 14.63 16.29 -44.21
C ASP A 82 13.28 16.99 -44.37
N ASP A 83 12.33 16.70 -43.48
CA ASP A 83 10.96 17.23 -43.53
C ASP A 83 10.95 18.75 -43.27
N LEU A 84 11.78 19.23 -42.34
CA LEU A 84 11.90 20.65 -42.03
C LEU A 84 12.50 21.42 -43.21
N TYR A 85 13.62 20.97 -43.77
CA TYR A 85 14.26 21.69 -44.87
C TYR A 85 13.47 21.57 -46.18
N SER A 86 12.74 20.47 -46.39
CA SER A 86 11.81 20.35 -47.52
C SER A 86 10.63 21.31 -47.40
N SER A 87 10.06 21.45 -46.19
CA SER A 87 8.94 22.38 -45.94
C SER A 87 9.37 23.84 -45.82
N ARG A 88 10.65 24.10 -45.50
CA ARG A 88 11.24 25.43 -45.32
C ARG A 88 12.51 25.59 -46.15
N SER A 89 12.39 25.39 -47.47
CA SER A 89 13.52 25.51 -48.40
C SER A 89 14.22 26.88 -48.37
N TYR A 90 13.54 27.92 -47.88
CA TYR A 90 14.07 29.28 -47.69
C TYR A 90 15.02 29.42 -46.50
N TYR A 91 15.13 28.42 -45.62
CA TYR A 91 16.12 28.42 -44.53
C TYR A 91 17.52 28.40 -45.11
N LYS A 92 18.40 29.26 -44.59
CA LYS A 92 19.79 29.33 -45.05
C LYS A 92 20.67 28.29 -44.38
N THR A 93 20.32 27.87 -43.18
CA THR A 93 21.10 26.89 -42.42
C THR A 93 20.79 25.46 -42.83
N ARG A 94 21.81 24.60 -42.77
CA ARG A 94 21.70 23.14 -42.95
C ARG A 94 22.45 22.44 -41.84
N ILE A 95 21.75 21.67 -41.02
CA ILE A 95 22.37 20.86 -39.98
C ILE A 95 23.09 19.68 -40.63
N VAL A 96 24.35 19.49 -40.25
CA VAL A 96 25.15 18.31 -40.60
C VAL A 96 25.42 17.54 -39.32
N LEU A 97 24.98 16.27 -39.29
CA LEU A 97 25.12 15.42 -38.12
C LEU A 97 26.51 14.79 -38.09
N HIS A 98 27.17 14.88 -36.93
CA HIS A 98 28.39 14.17 -36.61
C HIS A 98 28.08 13.19 -35.47
N SER A 99 27.93 11.92 -35.79
CA SER A 99 27.57 10.88 -34.84
C SER A 99 28.81 10.15 -34.31
N ILE A 100 28.90 10.01 -32.98
CA ILE A 100 29.89 9.14 -32.32
C ILE A 100 29.13 8.22 -31.37
N ASP A 101 29.42 6.92 -31.47
CA ASP A 101 28.78 5.91 -30.64
C ASP A 101 29.18 6.06 -29.17
N SER A 102 28.19 5.92 -28.29
CA SER A 102 28.40 5.88 -26.84
C SER A 102 28.69 4.49 -26.29
N ASN A 103 28.54 3.42 -27.08
CA ASN A 103 28.67 2.01 -26.66
C ASN A 103 27.86 1.68 -25.38
N ASP A 104 26.76 2.41 -25.13
CA ASP A 104 25.94 2.38 -23.92
C ASP A 104 26.71 2.59 -22.59
N THR A 105 27.91 3.19 -22.63
CA THR A 105 28.69 3.49 -21.41
C THR A 105 28.73 4.98 -21.08
N VAL A 106 28.90 5.31 -19.80
CA VAL A 106 29.02 6.71 -19.36
C VAL A 106 30.34 7.34 -19.83
N VAL A 107 31.41 6.55 -19.83
CA VAL A 107 32.77 7.02 -20.15
C VAL A 107 32.91 7.28 -21.64
N ASP A 108 32.41 6.37 -22.49
CA ASP A 108 32.51 6.52 -23.94
C ASP A 108 31.59 7.65 -24.41
N ALA A 109 30.38 7.79 -23.86
CA ALA A 109 29.52 8.94 -24.13
C ALA A 109 30.20 10.29 -23.80
N ALA A 110 30.92 10.33 -22.68
CA ALA A 110 31.68 11.51 -22.29
C ALA A 110 32.86 11.80 -23.23
N ALA A 111 33.59 10.76 -23.63
CA ALA A 111 34.68 10.86 -24.59
C ALA A 111 34.18 11.34 -25.96
N ALA A 112 33.06 10.78 -26.43
CA ALA A 112 32.37 11.19 -27.65
C ALA A 112 31.98 12.67 -27.63
N ALA A 113 31.38 13.14 -26.53
CA ALA A 113 31.03 14.56 -26.38
C ALA A 113 32.27 15.47 -26.41
N LEU A 114 33.37 15.08 -25.75
CA LEU A 114 34.63 15.83 -25.78
C LEU A 114 35.24 15.87 -27.18
N GLU A 115 35.19 14.77 -27.91
CA GLU A 115 35.69 14.68 -29.28
C GLU A 115 34.87 15.57 -30.22
N LEU A 116 33.55 15.52 -30.16
CA LEU A 116 32.66 16.36 -30.95
C LEU A 116 32.87 17.85 -30.68
N ILE A 117 33.04 18.24 -29.43
CA ILE A 117 33.25 19.65 -29.06
C ILE A 117 34.63 20.13 -29.51
N LYS A 118 35.68 19.32 -29.30
CA LYS A 118 37.06 19.76 -29.51
C LYS A 118 37.57 19.58 -30.92
N LYS A 119 37.23 18.47 -31.59
CA LYS A 119 37.70 18.18 -32.96
C LYS A 119 36.71 18.68 -34.00
N GLU A 120 35.43 18.41 -33.79
CA GLU A 120 34.41 18.76 -34.79
C GLU A 120 33.85 20.17 -34.63
N GLU A 121 34.00 20.80 -33.45
CA GLU A 121 33.46 22.13 -33.13
C GLU A 121 31.93 22.22 -33.34
N VAL A 122 31.22 21.20 -32.84
CA VAL A 122 29.75 21.09 -32.97
C VAL A 122 29.01 22.18 -32.20
N GLN A 123 27.98 22.76 -32.80
CA GLN A 123 27.26 23.89 -32.18
C GLN A 123 26.27 23.45 -31.09
N ALA A 124 25.81 22.20 -31.15
CA ALA A 124 24.93 21.55 -30.17
C ALA A 124 25.15 20.04 -30.22
N ILE A 125 24.71 19.33 -29.19
CA ILE A 125 24.69 17.86 -29.15
C ILE A 125 23.27 17.37 -28.89
N ILE A 126 22.80 16.43 -29.72
CA ILE A 126 21.58 15.66 -29.49
C ILE A 126 21.97 14.34 -28.81
N GLY A 127 21.32 14.05 -27.69
CA GLY A 127 21.67 12.96 -26.77
C GLY A 127 22.14 13.49 -25.41
N PRO A 128 22.53 12.61 -24.47
CA PRO A 128 22.67 11.16 -24.64
C PRO A 128 21.41 10.34 -24.34
N THR A 129 21.51 9.01 -24.51
CA THR A 129 20.42 8.04 -24.26
C THR A 129 20.02 7.99 -22.79
N SER A 130 20.98 7.73 -21.90
CA SER A 130 20.68 7.42 -20.51
C SER A 130 20.83 8.62 -19.58
N SER A 131 20.07 8.60 -18.49
CA SER A 131 20.19 9.60 -17.43
C SER A 131 21.58 9.63 -16.77
N MET A 132 22.29 8.50 -16.78
CA MET A 132 23.65 8.39 -16.25
C MET A 132 24.66 9.10 -17.16
N GLN A 133 24.57 8.87 -18.49
CA GLN A 133 25.38 9.57 -19.48
C GLN A 133 25.11 11.08 -19.45
N ALA A 134 23.84 11.48 -19.39
CA ALA A 134 23.45 12.89 -19.39
C ALA A 134 24.05 13.65 -18.21
N ASN A 135 24.05 13.04 -17.01
CA ASN A 135 24.61 13.65 -15.81
C ASN A 135 26.08 14.08 -15.99
N PHE A 136 26.86 13.35 -16.79
CA PHE A 136 28.26 13.71 -17.07
C PHE A 136 28.39 14.74 -18.20
N ILE A 137 27.70 14.50 -19.33
CA ILE A 137 27.81 15.34 -20.54
C ILE A 137 27.31 16.77 -20.29
N ILE A 138 26.32 16.96 -19.41
CA ILE A 138 25.82 18.29 -19.04
C ILE A 138 26.95 19.23 -18.59
N ASN A 139 27.87 18.73 -17.75
CA ASN A 139 28.98 19.55 -17.25
C ASN A 139 30.00 19.90 -18.35
N ILE A 140 30.18 19.00 -19.33
CA ILE A 140 31.03 19.26 -20.50
C ILE A 140 30.38 20.35 -21.37
N GLY A 141 29.09 20.21 -21.66
CA GLY A 141 28.31 21.18 -22.44
C GLY A 141 28.30 22.56 -21.80
N ASP A 142 28.08 22.65 -20.49
CA ASP A 142 28.12 23.91 -19.75
C ASP A 142 29.49 24.59 -19.84
N LYS A 143 30.58 23.83 -19.71
CA LYS A 143 31.94 24.39 -19.79
C LYS A 143 32.26 24.92 -21.19
N ALA A 144 31.75 24.25 -22.23
CA ALA A 144 31.97 24.64 -23.62
C ALA A 144 30.91 25.62 -24.15
N GLU A 145 29.88 25.95 -23.36
CA GLU A 145 28.68 26.67 -23.79
C GLU A 145 27.98 26.01 -24.99
N VAL A 146 27.93 24.68 -25.00
CA VAL A 146 27.30 23.87 -26.06
C VAL A 146 25.97 23.30 -25.55
N PRO A 147 24.82 23.65 -26.17
CA PRO A 147 23.53 23.07 -25.81
C PRO A 147 23.53 21.54 -25.93
N ILE A 148 23.12 20.86 -24.86
CA ILE A 148 22.93 19.41 -24.78
C ILE A 148 21.43 19.13 -24.73
N ILE A 149 20.91 18.44 -25.74
CA ILE A 149 19.47 18.20 -25.91
C ILE A 149 19.21 16.70 -25.82
N SER A 150 18.69 16.24 -24.68
CA SER A 150 18.32 14.83 -24.50
C SER A 150 16.82 14.64 -24.65
N PHE A 151 16.43 13.65 -25.46
CA PHE A 151 15.04 13.23 -25.71
C PHE A 151 14.68 11.94 -24.96
N SER A 152 15.58 11.40 -24.11
CA SER A 152 15.37 10.13 -23.41
C SER A 152 15.89 10.10 -21.97
N ALA A 153 16.70 11.07 -21.53
CA ALA A 153 17.13 11.17 -20.14
C ALA A 153 16.04 11.79 -19.26
N THR A 154 15.25 10.93 -18.60
CA THR A 154 14.03 11.33 -17.87
C THR A 154 14.23 11.61 -16.37
N ARG A 155 15.42 11.31 -15.81
CA ARG A 155 15.69 11.44 -14.36
C ARG A 155 15.38 12.85 -13.84
N PRO A 156 14.59 13.00 -12.75
CA PRO A 156 14.17 14.31 -12.27
C PRO A 156 15.33 15.25 -11.95
N SER A 157 16.40 14.78 -11.29
CA SER A 157 17.52 15.60 -10.84
C SER A 157 18.40 16.19 -11.95
N LEU A 158 18.17 15.83 -13.22
CA LEU A 158 18.87 16.42 -14.37
C LEU A 158 18.29 17.79 -14.78
N THR A 159 17.37 18.39 -14.02
CA THR A 159 16.74 19.67 -14.36
C THR A 159 17.77 20.80 -14.57
N SER A 160 17.45 21.74 -15.47
CA SER A 160 18.24 22.92 -15.89
C SER A 160 18.78 23.83 -14.78
N HIS A 161 18.31 23.72 -13.53
CA HIS A 161 18.88 24.48 -12.42
C HIS A 161 20.38 24.19 -12.20
N ARG A 162 20.87 23.06 -12.72
CA ARG A 162 22.30 22.70 -12.70
C ARG A 162 23.08 23.20 -13.92
N SER A 163 22.42 23.57 -15.00
CA SER A 163 23.04 23.94 -16.28
C SER A 163 22.08 24.72 -17.17
N SER A 164 22.54 25.89 -17.63
CA SER A 164 21.75 26.69 -18.59
C SER A 164 21.77 26.10 -20.01
N PHE A 165 22.71 25.20 -20.31
CA PHE A 165 22.87 24.59 -21.63
C PHE A 165 22.23 23.21 -21.77
N PHE A 166 21.58 22.66 -20.72
CA PHE A 166 20.86 21.39 -20.82
C PHE A 166 19.37 21.58 -21.09
N PHE A 167 18.89 20.86 -22.10
CA PHE A 167 17.49 20.80 -22.47
C PHE A 167 16.99 19.37 -22.47
N ARG A 168 15.87 19.14 -21.78
CA ARG A 168 15.17 17.86 -21.78
C ARG A 168 13.96 17.94 -22.69
N ALA A 169 14.10 17.38 -23.89
CA ALA A 169 13.01 17.19 -24.85
C ALA A 169 12.21 15.90 -24.57
N ALA A 170 12.13 15.50 -23.30
CA ALA A 170 11.44 14.30 -22.81
C ALA A 170 10.67 14.64 -21.53
N GLN A 171 9.67 13.83 -21.19
CA GLN A 171 8.98 14.00 -19.92
C GLN A 171 9.87 13.64 -18.72
N ASN A 172 9.64 14.32 -17.61
CA ASN A 172 10.31 14.04 -16.34
C ASN A 172 9.62 12.87 -15.63
N ASP A 173 10.38 11.88 -15.14
CA ASP A 173 9.83 10.72 -14.43
C ASP A 173 8.94 11.12 -13.25
N SER A 174 9.21 12.25 -12.59
CA SER A 174 8.39 12.76 -11.47
C SER A 174 6.98 13.19 -11.91
N SER A 175 6.72 13.37 -13.19
CA SER A 175 5.41 13.78 -13.70
C SER A 175 4.37 12.66 -13.57
N GLN A 176 4.81 11.40 -13.57
CA GLN A 176 3.93 10.24 -13.59
C GLN A 176 3.51 9.76 -12.19
N VAL A 177 4.26 10.12 -11.14
CA VAL A 177 4.07 9.54 -9.79
C VAL A 177 2.69 9.84 -9.20
N LYS A 178 2.10 11.00 -9.55
CA LYS A 178 0.75 11.35 -9.14
C LYS A 178 -0.32 10.50 -9.85
N ALA A 179 -0.05 10.05 -11.08
CA ALA A 179 -0.90 9.07 -11.75
C ALA A 179 -0.86 7.72 -11.01
N ILE A 180 0.33 7.27 -10.61
CA ILE A 180 0.52 6.05 -9.82
C ILE A 180 -0.22 6.17 -8.47
N GLY A 181 -0.02 7.26 -7.74
CA GLY A 181 -0.74 7.56 -6.49
C GLY A 181 -2.27 7.56 -6.67
N ALA A 182 -2.77 8.12 -7.77
CA ALA A 182 -4.20 8.10 -8.09
C ALA A 182 -4.74 6.67 -8.33
N ILE A 183 -3.97 5.80 -8.99
CA ILE A 183 -4.33 4.39 -9.19
C ILE A 183 -4.39 3.67 -7.84
N VAL A 184 -3.34 3.81 -7.03
CA VAL A 184 -3.24 3.20 -5.69
C VAL A 184 -4.41 3.65 -4.80
N LYS A 185 -4.70 4.95 -4.77
CA LYS A 185 -5.85 5.54 -4.05
C LYS A 185 -7.17 4.98 -4.52
N THR A 186 -7.36 4.80 -5.83
CA THR A 186 -8.60 4.29 -6.42
C THR A 186 -8.90 2.88 -5.94
N PHE A 187 -7.86 2.03 -5.81
CA PHE A 187 -7.99 0.65 -5.36
C PHE A 187 -7.78 0.45 -3.85
N LYS A 188 -7.47 1.52 -3.11
CA LYS A 188 -7.34 1.56 -1.65
C LYS A 188 -6.28 0.61 -1.09
N TRP A 189 -5.19 0.41 -1.82
CA TRP A 189 -4.06 -0.36 -1.31
C TRP A 189 -3.28 0.48 -0.31
N ARG A 190 -2.96 -0.11 0.86
CA ARG A 190 -2.30 0.60 1.96
C ARG A 190 -0.78 0.46 1.97
N GLN A 191 -0.25 -0.53 1.27
CA GLN A 191 1.19 -0.82 1.23
C GLN A 191 1.62 -1.12 -0.20
N VAL A 192 2.65 -0.44 -0.67
CA VAL A 192 3.20 -0.61 -2.02
C VAL A 192 4.72 -0.74 -1.92
N VAL A 193 5.30 -1.67 -2.69
CA VAL A 193 6.75 -1.85 -2.74
C VAL A 193 7.27 -1.43 -4.11
N PRO A 194 8.06 -0.34 -4.18
CA PRO A 194 8.83 -0.01 -5.37
C PRO A 194 9.92 -1.06 -5.63
N ILE A 195 10.07 -1.44 -6.90
CA ILE A 195 11.14 -2.27 -7.43
C ILE A 195 11.83 -1.44 -8.50
N HIS A 196 13.10 -1.12 -8.30
CA HIS A 196 13.82 -0.26 -9.24
C HIS A 196 15.23 -0.74 -9.52
N SER A 197 15.79 -0.25 -10.63
CA SER A 197 17.22 -0.47 -10.92
C SER A 197 18.09 0.19 -9.86
N ASP A 198 19.14 -0.52 -9.44
CA ASP A 198 20.17 -0.02 -8.52
C ASP A 198 21.17 0.85 -9.28
N ASN A 199 20.69 2.01 -9.75
CA ASN A 199 21.47 3.03 -10.44
C ASN A 199 20.80 4.40 -10.33
N GLU A 200 21.48 5.43 -10.81
CA GLU A 200 21.02 6.82 -10.72
C GLU A 200 19.66 7.07 -11.36
N PHE A 201 19.35 6.34 -12.45
CA PHE A 201 18.05 6.40 -13.10
C PHE A 201 16.95 5.85 -12.18
N GLY A 202 17.09 4.60 -11.75
CA GLY A 202 16.09 3.92 -10.92
C GLY A 202 15.87 4.60 -9.57
N GLU A 203 16.93 5.07 -8.91
CA GLU A 203 16.85 5.79 -7.64
C GLU A 203 16.24 7.20 -7.77
N GLY A 204 16.32 7.80 -8.96
CA GLY A 204 15.92 9.18 -9.20
C GLY A 204 14.42 9.45 -8.99
N ILE A 205 13.56 8.48 -9.28
CA ILE A 205 12.09 8.63 -9.13
C ILE A 205 11.61 8.43 -7.69
N ILE A 206 12.38 7.69 -6.87
CA ILE A 206 11.91 7.13 -5.60
C ILE A 206 11.42 8.18 -4.59
N PRO A 207 12.12 9.31 -4.35
CA PRO A 207 11.62 10.33 -3.44
C PRO A 207 10.23 10.86 -3.84
N TYR A 208 10.06 11.17 -5.13
CA TYR A 208 8.79 11.67 -5.67
C TYR A 208 7.68 10.62 -5.60
N LEU A 209 8.02 9.35 -5.80
CA LEU A 209 7.06 8.25 -5.69
C LEU A 209 6.61 8.05 -4.23
N ILE A 210 7.52 8.11 -3.27
CA ILE A 210 7.20 8.00 -1.85
C ILE A 210 6.30 9.15 -1.41
N ASP A 211 6.65 10.39 -1.76
CA ASP A 211 5.84 11.57 -1.44
C ASP A 211 4.41 11.41 -1.98
N ALA A 212 4.27 11.01 -3.25
CA ALA A 212 2.96 10.81 -3.88
C ALA A 212 2.14 9.64 -3.29
N LEU A 213 2.80 8.60 -2.78
CA LEU A 213 2.13 7.49 -2.09
C LEU A 213 1.70 7.89 -0.66
N GLN A 214 2.53 8.66 0.04
CA GLN A 214 2.21 9.20 1.37
C GLN A 214 1.04 10.20 1.30
N GLU A 215 0.96 11.04 0.27
CA GLU A 215 -0.18 11.94 0.01
C GLU A 215 -1.54 11.21 -0.08
N VAL A 216 -1.52 9.90 -0.35
CA VAL A 216 -2.72 9.06 -0.46
C VAL A 216 -2.82 8.00 0.65
N ASP A 217 -2.17 8.25 1.79
CA ASP A 217 -2.16 7.38 2.99
C ASP A 217 -1.68 5.94 2.69
N THR A 218 -0.67 5.80 1.83
CA THR A 218 -0.06 4.52 1.46
C THR A 218 1.39 4.45 1.94
N ASP A 219 1.70 3.40 2.68
CA ASP A 219 3.03 3.14 3.20
C ASP A 219 3.93 2.42 2.18
N VAL A 220 5.23 2.69 2.25
CA VAL A 220 6.26 1.96 1.51
C VAL A 220 7.08 1.14 2.50
N PRO A 221 6.68 -0.12 2.80
CA PRO A 221 7.34 -0.91 3.84
C PRO A 221 8.73 -1.40 3.46
N TYR A 222 9.05 -1.39 2.16
CA TYR A 222 10.31 -1.86 1.61
C TYR A 222 10.55 -1.26 0.23
N GLN A 223 11.82 -1.13 -0.15
CA GLN A 223 12.26 -0.72 -1.48
C GLN A 223 13.19 -1.80 -2.01
N SER A 224 12.80 -2.44 -3.11
CA SER A 224 13.57 -3.49 -3.75
C SER A 224 14.50 -2.87 -4.79
N LYS A 225 15.80 -3.12 -4.62
CA LYS A 225 16.86 -2.64 -5.51
C LYS A 225 17.46 -3.82 -6.25
N ILE A 226 17.41 -3.77 -7.58
CA ILE A 226 17.97 -4.83 -8.43
C ILE A 226 19.04 -4.21 -9.33
N SER A 227 20.27 -4.69 -9.20
CA SER A 227 21.38 -4.27 -10.07
C SER A 227 21.07 -4.56 -11.54
N ALA A 228 21.48 -3.66 -12.42
CA ALA A 228 21.45 -3.87 -13.87
C ALA A 228 22.21 -5.16 -14.28
N SER A 229 23.33 -5.43 -13.62
CA SER A 229 24.16 -6.61 -13.84
C SER A 229 23.73 -7.84 -13.03
N ALA A 230 22.58 -7.78 -12.33
CA ALA A 230 22.12 -8.89 -11.51
C ALA A 230 21.93 -10.16 -12.34
N ARG A 231 22.38 -11.29 -11.81
CA ARG A 231 22.10 -12.62 -12.37
C ARG A 231 20.68 -13.06 -12.04
N ASP A 232 20.16 -14.01 -12.81
CA ASP A 232 18.80 -14.53 -12.63
C ASP A 232 18.57 -15.09 -11.22
N GLU A 233 19.58 -15.72 -10.61
CA GLU A 233 19.47 -16.22 -9.23
C GLU A 233 19.25 -15.08 -8.22
N GLN A 234 19.94 -13.95 -8.41
CA GLN A 234 19.82 -12.78 -7.54
C GLN A 234 18.44 -12.11 -7.68
N ILE A 235 17.89 -12.08 -8.90
CA ILE A 235 16.52 -11.61 -9.14
C ILE A 235 15.52 -12.52 -8.43
N ILE A 236 15.70 -13.85 -8.53
CA ILE A 236 14.83 -14.83 -7.87
C ILE A 236 14.91 -14.73 -6.35
N ASP A 237 16.10 -14.56 -5.79
CA ASP A 237 16.29 -14.37 -4.34
C ASP A 237 15.53 -13.14 -3.83
N GLU A 238 15.62 -12.04 -4.58
CA GLU A 238 14.92 -10.81 -4.23
C GLU A 238 13.40 -10.96 -4.37
N LEU A 239 12.92 -11.57 -5.45
CA LEU A 239 11.50 -11.88 -5.63
C LEU A 239 10.97 -12.82 -4.52
N ASN A 240 11.78 -13.78 -4.05
CA ASN A 240 11.44 -14.64 -2.92
C ASN A 240 11.33 -13.85 -1.60
N ASN A 241 12.10 -12.79 -1.42
CA ASN A 241 11.94 -11.89 -0.26
C ASN A 241 10.63 -11.12 -0.36
N LEU A 242 10.29 -10.58 -1.54
CA LEU A 242 9.03 -9.90 -1.79
C LEU A 242 7.82 -10.82 -1.58
N MET A 243 7.91 -12.08 -1.99
CA MET A 243 6.85 -13.08 -1.80
C MET A 243 6.53 -13.34 -0.31
N LYS A 244 7.54 -13.24 0.57
CA LYS A 244 7.39 -13.40 2.03
C LYS A 244 6.75 -12.18 2.70
N MET A 245 6.67 -11.03 2.02
CA MET A 245 6.04 -9.84 2.58
C MET A 245 4.51 -9.97 2.60
N PRO A 246 3.79 -9.19 3.43
CA PRO A 246 2.33 -9.17 3.39
C PRO A 246 1.78 -8.49 2.12
N THR A 247 2.43 -7.44 1.63
CA THR A 247 1.98 -6.72 0.43
C THR A 247 2.22 -7.51 -0.85
N ARG A 248 1.34 -7.30 -1.83
CA ARG A 248 1.34 -7.91 -3.16
C ARG A 248 1.27 -6.84 -4.26
N VAL A 249 1.47 -5.57 -3.90
CA VAL A 249 1.43 -4.43 -4.83
C VAL A 249 2.84 -3.92 -5.10
N PHE A 250 3.28 -4.06 -6.35
CA PHE A 250 4.62 -3.71 -6.79
C PHE A 250 4.59 -2.62 -7.86
N VAL A 251 5.43 -1.60 -7.71
CA VAL A 251 5.65 -0.56 -8.73
C VAL A 251 7.05 -0.74 -9.31
N VAL A 252 7.15 -0.96 -10.62
CA VAL A 252 8.40 -1.32 -11.29
C VAL A 252 8.93 -0.16 -12.13
N HIS A 253 10.15 0.27 -11.82
CA HIS A 253 10.86 1.33 -12.54
C HIS A 253 12.30 0.93 -12.88
N MET A 254 12.50 0.46 -14.11
CA MET A 254 13.78 -0.02 -14.62
C MET A 254 13.77 -0.01 -16.15
N ALA A 255 14.92 -0.23 -16.77
CA ALA A 255 15.03 -0.39 -18.21
C ALA A 255 14.22 -1.61 -18.72
N PRO A 256 13.68 -1.58 -19.96
CA PRO A 256 12.84 -2.66 -20.49
C PRO A 256 13.51 -4.04 -20.47
N HIS A 257 14.79 -4.13 -20.82
CA HIS A 257 15.50 -5.42 -20.83
C HIS A 257 15.63 -6.03 -19.42
N HIS A 258 15.81 -5.20 -18.38
CA HIS A 258 15.77 -5.66 -16.99
C HIS A 258 14.36 -6.08 -16.57
N ALA A 259 13.34 -5.30 -16.95
CA ALA A 259 11.95 -5.62 -16.66
C ALA A 259 11.55 -6.96 -17.29
N SER A 260 11.97 -7.24 -18.53
CA SER A 260 11.74 -8.50 -19.22
C SER A 260 12.24 -9.69 -18.43
N ARG A 261 13.49 -9.62 -17.92
CA ARG A 261 14.06 -10.64 -17.04
C ARG A 261 13.29 -10.78 -15.73
N LEU A 262 12.96 -9.66 -15.07
CA LEU A 262 12.18 -9.64 -13.82
C LEU A 262 10.83 -10.34 -13.98
N PHE A 263 10.04 -9.97 -14.98
CA PHE A 263 8.69 -10.53 -15.17
C PHE A 263 8.72 -12.00 -15.60
N THR A 264 9.73 -12.40 -16.38
CA THR A 264 9.96 -13.80 -16.73
C THR A 264 10.19 -14.63 -15.46
N LYS A 265 11.10 -14.19 -14.58
CA LYS A 265 11.35 -14.86 -13.29
C LYS A 265 10.17 -14.79 -12.33
N ALA A 266 9.46 -13.67 -12.28
CA ALA A 266 8.24 -13.54 -11.50
C ALA A 266 7.15 -14.53 -11.95
N LYS A 267 7.02 -14.79 -13.27
CA LYS A 267 6.10 -15.80 -13.81
C LYS A 267 6.54 -17.22 -13.40
N GLU A 268 7.82 -17.54 -13.59
CA GLU A 268 8.40 -18.85 -13.26
C GLU A 268 8.13 -19.25 -11.80
N ILE A 269 8.31 -18.31 -10.85
CA ILE A 269 8.11 -18.59 -9.42
C ILE A 269 6.67 -18.32 -8.94
N GLY A 270 5.75 -17.96 -9.85
CA GLY A 270 4.33 -17.84 -9.56
C GLY A 270 3.85 -16.52 -8.94
N MET A 271 4.62 -15.44 -9.03
CA MET A 271 4.20 -14.08 -8.64
C MET A 271 3.36 -13.35 -9.70
N MET A 272 3.06 -14.01 -10.82
CA MET A 272 2.09 -13.56 -11.83
C MET A 272 0.71 -14.24 -11.69
N LYS A 273 0.42 -14.80 -10.50
CA LYS A 273 -0.86 -15.45 -10.17
C LYS A 273 -1.85 -14.47 -9.52
N ARG A 274 -3.05 -14.97 -9.24
CA ARG A 274 -4.09 -14.20 -8.52
C ARG A 274 -3.56 -13.61 -7.22
N GLY A 275 -3.99 -12.40 -6.88
CA GLY A 275 -3.59 -11.69 -5.65
C GLY A 275 -2.49 -10.66 -5.85
N TYR A 276 -1.67 -10.82 -6.89
CA TYR A 276 -0.59 -9.90 -7.24
C TYR A 276 -1.06 -8.72 -8.07
N VAL A 277 -0.41 -7.57 -7.85
CA VAL A 277 -0.61 -6.33 -8.58
C VAL A 277 0.76 -5.79 -8.99
N TRP A 278 0.90 -5.54 -10.29
CA TRP A 278 2.13 -5.01 -10.88
C TRP A 278 1.79 -3.74 -11.66
N ILE A 279 2.46 -2.64 -11.30
CA ILE A 279 2.35 -1.34 -11.95
C ILE A 279 3.70 -1.02 -12.57
N ILE A 280 3.76 -0.83 -13.88
CA ILE A 280 4.97 -0.40 -14.58
C ILE A 280 4.93 1.10 -14.87
N THR A 281 6.09 1.73 -14.78
CA THR A 281 6.29 3.14 -15.16
C THR A 281 6.38 3.30 -16.69
N ASP A 282 6.36 4.56 -17.14
CA ASP A 282 6.50 4.95 -18.54
C ASP A 282 7.78 4.45 -19.21
N ALA A 283 8.86 4.31 -18.44
CA ALA A 283 10.13 3.70 -18.85
C ALA A 283 9.96 2.31 -19.51
N ILE A 284 8.96 1.55 -19.07
CA ILE A 284 8.62 0.23 -19.63
C ILE A 284 7.39 0.35 -20.52
N ALA A 285 6.35 1.06 -20.07
CA ALA A 285 5.06 1.12 -20.76
C ALA A 285 5.14 1.77 -22.16
N ASN A 286 6.04 2.74 -22.34
CA ASN A 286 6.28 3.40 -23.63
C ASN A 286 6.93 2.44 -24.64
N LEU A 287 7.63 1.41 -24.16
CA LEU A 287 8.43 0.48 -24.96
C LEU A 287 7.84 -0.93 -25.02
N LEU A 288 6.59 -1.13 -24.58
CA LEU A 288 5.93 -2.43 -24.60
C LEU A 288 5.87 -3.08 -25.99
N ASP A 289 5.85 -2.29 -27.07
CA ASP A 289 5.80 -2.84 -28.43
C ASP A 289 7.16 -3.40 -28.90
N LEU A 290 8.25 -3.05 -28.20
CA LEU A 290 9.60 -3.58 -28.45
C LEU A 290 9.91 -4.81 -27.58
N ILE A 291 9.05 -5.13 -26.62
CA ILE A 291 9.23 -6.29 -25.75
C ILE A 291 8.79 -7.55 -26.50
N ASP A 292 9.60 -8.60 -26.41
CA ASP A 292 9.31 -9.89 -27.03
C ASP A 292 7.92 -10.43 -26.63
N PRO A 293 7.14 -11.00 -27.58
CA PRO A 293 5.81 -11.53 -27.29
C PRO A 293 5.77 -12.54 -26.13
N SER A 294 6.78 -13.40 -25.98
CA SER A 294 6.86 -14.37 -24.88
C SER A 294 6.99 -13.70 -23.51
N VAL A 295 7.65 -12.53 -23.46
CA VAL A 295 7.76 -11.72 -22.25
C VAL A 295 6.46 -10.97 -21.98
N LEU A 296 5.78 -10.46 -23.01
CA LEU A 296 4.43 -9.87 -22.85
C LEU A 296 3.44 -10.89 -22.29
N GLU A 297 3.53 -12.16 -22.69
CA GLU A 297 2.79 -13.27 -22.08
C GLU A 297 3.20 -13.54 -20.62
N ALA A 298 4.41 -13.16 -20.19
CA ALA A 298 4.78 -13.19 -18.78
C ALA A 298 4.22 -12.02 -17.99
N MET A 299 3.96 -10.89 -18.64
CA MET A 299 3.44 -9.64 -18.07
C MET A 299 1.90 -9.56 -18.04
N GLN A 300 1.19 -10.67 -18.14
CA GLN A 300 -0.27 -10.66 -18.20
C GLN A 300 -0.91 -10.04 -16.95
N GLY A 301 -1.77 -9.05 -17.18
CA GLY A 301 -2.47 -8.32 -16.14
C GLY A 301 -1.68 -7.18 -15.48
N VAL A 302 -0.47 -6.89 -15.96
CA VAL A 302 0.30 -5.70 -15.54
C VAL A 302 -0.44 -4.43 -15.97
N VAL A 303 -0.44 -3.41 -15.11
CA VAL A 303 -0.95 -2.06 -15.41
C VAL A 303 0.24 -1.14 -15.67
N GLY A 304 0.17 -0.29 -16.69
CA GLY A 304 1.25 0.63 -17.05
C GLY A 304 0.81 2.07 -17.16
N ILE A 305 1.70 2.98 -16.82
CA ILE A 305 1.57 4.41 -17.10
C ILE A 305 2.30 4.70 -18.41
N LYS A 306 1.59 5.08 -19.47
CA LYS A 306 2.16 5.35 -20.78
C LYS A 306 1.99 6.82 -21.13
N THR A 307 2.96 7.43 -21.80
CA THR A 307 2.82 8.79 -22.30
C THR A 307 1.73 8.85 -23.36
N TYR A 308 0.81 9.82 -23.23
CA TYR A 308 -0.20 10.06 -24.25
C TYR A 308 0.36 10.93 -25.39
N VAL A 309 0.25 10.44 -26.62
CA VAL A 309 0.56 11.20 -27.84
C VAL A 309 -0.74 11.54 -28.58
N PRO A 310 -1.11 12.82 -28.72
CA PRO A 310 -2.31 13.22 -29.45
C PRO A 310 -2.27 12.78 -30.92
N ARG A 311 -3.38 12.28 -31.44
CA ARG A 311 -3.49 11.96 -32.87
C ARG A 311 -3.43 13.23 -33.71
N SER A 312 -2.71 13.17 -34.83
CA SER A 312 -2.62 14.26 -35.80
C SER A 312 -2.38 13.70 -37.20
N LYS A 313 -2.81 14.43 -38.23
CA LYS A 313 -2.56 14.03 -39.64
C LYS A 313 -1.07 13.89 -39.94
N GLY A 314 -0.23 14.75 -39.34
CA GLY A 314 1.23 14.67 -39.49
C GLY A 314 1.80 13.39 -38.91
N LEU A 315 1.36 13.00 -37.70
CA LEU A 315 1.77 11.74 -37.09
C LEU A 315 1.29 10.52 -37.88
N ASP A 316 0.07 10.54 -38.39
CA ASP A 316 -0.48 9.45 -39.20
C ASP A 316 0.31 9.29 -40.52
N SER A 317 0.65 10.40 -41.19
CA SER A 317 1.52 10.40 -42.39
C SER A 317 2.93 9.89 -42.07
N PHE A 318 3.53 10.39 -40.99
CA PHE A 318 4.86 9.97 -40.56
C PHE A 318 4.92 8.46 -40.28
N LYS A 319 3.93 7.92 -39.57
CA LYS A 319 3.84 6.47 -39.30
C LYS A 319 3.62 5.65 -40.57
N HIS A 320 2.88 6.19 -41.55
CA HIS A 320 2.70 5.54 -42.83
C HIS A 320 4.02 5.42 -43.60
N ASP A 321 4.82 6.50 -43.61
CA ASP A 321 6.09 6.56 -44.34
C ASP A 321 7.27 5.93 -43.58
N TRP A 322 7.10 5.70 -42.27
CA TRP A 322 8.16 5.24 -41.35
C TRP A 322 8.92 4.03 -41.89
N ARG A 323 8.23 2.91 -42.14
CA ARG A 323 8.89 1.65 -42.54
C ARG A 323 9.69 1.82 -43.84
N LYS A 324 9.12 2.54 -44.82
CA LYS A 324 9.77 2.82 -46.10
C LYS A 324 11.03 3.66 -45.91
N ARG A 325 10.97 4.72 -45.10
CA ARG A 325 12.12 5.62 -44.86
C ARG A 325 13.17 4.94 -44.00
N PHE A 326 12.77 4.22 -42.96
CA PHE A 326 13.67 3.44 -42.13
C PHE A 326 14.44 2.40 -42.94
N GLN A 327 13.77 1.66 -43.83
CA GLN A 327 14.42 0.71 -44.74
C GLN A 327 15.42 1.38 -45.69
N SER A 328 15.21 2.64 -46.06
CA SER A 328 16.15 3.38 -46.90
C SER A 328 17.47 3.70 -46.18
N TYR A 329 17.41 3.97 -44.87
CA TYR A 329 18.60 4.17 -44.05
C TYR A 329 19.29 2.84 -43.67
N TYR A 330 18.51 1.77 -43.49
CA TYR A 330 19.02 0.44 -43.11
C TYR A 330 18.58 -0.68 -44.08
N PRO A 331 19.11 -0.73 -45.33
CA PRO A 331 18.65 -1.66 -46.36
C PRO A 331 18.86 -3.14 -46.05
N ARG A 332 19.76 -3.47 -45.12
CA ARG A 332 20.10 -4.85 -44.73
C ARG A 332 19.11 -5.46 -43.73
N ARG A 333 18.30 -4.64 -43.07
CA ARG A 333 17.31 -5.10 -42.08
C ARG A 333 16.12 -5.72 -42.82
N LYS A 334 15.52 -6.76 -42.25
CA LYS A 334 14.30 -7.34 -42.80
C LYS A 334 13.11 -6.49 -42.40
N GLU A 335 12.06 -6.49 -43.23
CA GLU A 335 10.85 -5.72 -42.97
C GLU A 335 10.15 -6.12 -41.67
N GLU A 336 10.21 -7.41 -41.31
CA GLU A 336 9.67 -7.97 -40.07
C GLU A 336 10.40 -7.45 -38.83
N ASP A 337 11.67 -7.10 -38.98
CA ASP A 337 12.50 -6.64 -37.87
C ASP A 337 12.34 -5.13 -37.64
N ILE A 338 11.75 -4.35 -38.57
CA ILE A 338 11.65 -2.88 -38.44
C ILE A 338 10.88 -2.52 -37.16
N PRO A 339 11.48 -1.73 -36.25
CA PRO A 339 10.82 -1.35 -35.00
C PRO A 339 9.65 -0.41 -35.30
N GLU A 340 8.57 -0.53 -34.52
CA GLU A 340 7.52 0.48 -34.50
C GLU A 340 8.01 1.75 -33.79
N VAL A 341 7.56 2.92 -34.25
CA VAL A 341 7.97 4.20 -33.65
C VAL A 341 7.34 4.37 -32.28
N ASP A 342 8.18 4.48 -31.26
CA ASP A 342 7.79 4.80 -29.89
C ASP A 342 7.80 6.33 -29.61
N VAL A 343 7.50 6.70 -28.36
CA VAL A 343 7.46 8.11 -27.97
C VAL A 343 8.85 8.78 -27.96
N PHE A 344 9.92 8.04 -27.69
CA PHE A 344 11.28 8.57 -27.69
C PHE A 344 11.73 8.90 -29.11
N GLY A 345 11.37 8.08 -30.10
CA GLY A 345 11.57 8.39 -31.51
C GLY A 345 10.84 9.68 -31.93
N LEU A 346 9.58 9.85 -31.50
CA LEU A 346 8.83 11.08 -31.75
C LEU A 346 9.44 12.31 -31.05
N TRP A 347 9.97 12.15 -29.83
CA TRP A 347 10.69 13.22 -29.14
C TRP A 347 12.04 13.53 -29.80
N ALA A 348 12.74 12.54 -30.34
CA ALA A 348 13.96 12.75 -31.11
C ALA A 348 13.68 13.57 -32.38
N TYR A 349 12.58 13.24 -33.09
CA TYR A 349 12.09 14.01 -34.23
C TYR A 349 11.80 15.47 -33.85
N ASP A 350 10.98 15.68 -32.82
CA ASP A 350 10.58 17.02 -32.38
C ASP A 350 11.78 17.82 -31.84
N ALA A 351 12.73 17.18 -31.15
CA ALA A 351 13.96 17.81 -30.65
C ALA A 351 14.87 18.27 -31.79
N ALA A 352 15.06 17.43 -32.82
CA ALA A 352 15.85 17.78 -34.00
C ALA A 352 15.19 18.91 -34.81
N TRP A 353 13.87 18.85 -34.97
CA TRP A 353 13.07 19.91 -35.58
C TRP A 353 13.22 21.23 -34.82
N ALA A 354 13.11 21.19 -33.49
CA ALA A 354 13.31 22.34 -32.63
C ALA A 354 14.74 22.90 -32.78
N LEU A 355 15.75 22.04 -32.82
CA LEU A 355 17.14 22.46 -32.95
C LEU A 355 17.39 23.16 -34.28
N ALA A 356 16.89 22.61 -35.40
CA ALA A 356 17.00 23.25 -36.71
C ALA A 356 16.33 24.64 -36.73
N MET A 357 15.15 24.78 -36.11
CA MET A 357 14.50 26.08 -35.96
C MET A 357 15.33 27.06 -35.10
N ALA A 358 15.95 26.58 -34.03
CA ALA A 358 16.79 27.39 -33.15
C ALA A 358 18.07 27.85 -33.86
N VAL A 359 18.70 26.97 -34.65
CA VAL A 359 19.89 27.27 -35.43
C VAL A 359 19.61 28.38 -36.46
N GLU A 360 18.50 28.28 -37.21
CA GLU A 360 18.10 29.33 -38.15
C GLU A 360 17.84 30.66 -37.42
N LYS A 361 17.20 30.63 -36.25
CA LYS A 361 16.88 31.82 -35.46
C LYS A 361 18.09 32.46 -34.79
N ALA A 362 19.06 31.66 -34.34
CA ALA A 362 20.29 32.14 -33.70
C ALA A 362 21.24 32.82 -34.70
N GLY A 363 21.12 32.46 -35.98
CA GLY A 363 21.99 32.95 -37.05
C GLY A 363 23.37 32.27 -37.05
N THR A 364 24.16 32.58 -38.07
CA THR A 364 25.45 31.93 -38.35
C THR A 364 26.65 32.87 -38.27
N ASP A 365 26.50 34.01 -37.61
CA ASP A 365 27.50 35.09 -37.64
C ASP A 365 28.83 34.69 -36.94
N ASN A 366 28.79 33.80 -35.94
CA ASN A 366 29.96 33.41 -35.13
C ASN A 366 29.94 31.92 -34.72
N LEU A 367 30.00 30.99 -35.69
CA LEU A 367 30.07 29.54 -35.42
C LEU A 367 31.45 29.05 -34.89
N ARG A 368 32.28 29.94 -34.35
CA ARG A 368 33.67 29.65 -33.97
C ARG A 368 33.81 29.35 -32.47
N TYR A 369 34.86 28.61 -32.14
CA TYR A 369 35.29 28.40 -30.76
C TYR A 369 36.37 29.39 -30.35
N THR A 370 36.28 29.88 -29.11
CA THR A 370 37.36 30.67 -28.51
C THR A 370 38.23 29.77 -27.65
N SER A 371 39.54 29.73 -27.95
CA SER A 371 40.50 29.05 -27.09
C SER A 371 40.56 29.74 -25.73
N THR A 372 40.48 28.97 -24.65
CA THR A 372 40.76 29.47 -23.31
C THR A 372 42.25 29.83 -23.23
N ASN A 373 42.55 31.12 -23.13
CA ASN A 373 43.90 31.69 -23.02
C ASN A 373 44.57 31.38 -21.66
N ILE A 374 44.55 30.11 -21.23
CA ILE A 374 45.40 29.65 -20.14
C ILE A 374 46.76 29.40 -20.78
N THR A 375 47.75 30.19 -20.41
CA THR A 375 49.14 29.99 -20.83
C THR A 375 49.55 28.56 -20.50
N ALA A 376 49.54 27.69 -21.51
CA ALA A 376 50.00 26.31 -21.43
C ALA A 376 51.45 26.18 -20.94
N SER A 377 52.18 27.31 -20.83
CA SER A 377 53.54 27.39 -20.28
C SER A 377 53.66 27.08 -18.78
N LYS A 378 52.56 26.94 -18.03
CA LYS A 378 52.62 26.60 -16.58
C LYS A 378 52.36 25.13 -16.25
N MET A 379 51.97 24.27 -17.20
CA MET A 379 51.68 22.87 -16.91
C MET A 379 52.13 21.95 -18.05
N ASN A 380 52.99 20.98 -17.73
CA ASN A 380 53.41 19.88 -18.61
C ASN A 380 52.28 18.85 -18.85
N SER A 381 51.05 19.29 -19.15
CA SER A 381 49.89 18.40 -19.33
C SER A 381 49.08 18.76 -20.58
N THR A 382 48.98 17.81 -21.52
CA THR A 382 48.14 17.84 -22.73
C THR A 382 46.68 17.46 -22.43
N ASN A 383 46.15 17.84 -21.27
CA ASN A 383 44.84 17.37 -20.84
C ASN A 383 43.71 18.08 -21.63
N TYR A 384 42.89 17.25 -22.28
CA TYR A 384 41.78 17.66 -23.16
C TYR A 384 40.78 18.61 -22.50
N LEU A 385 40.56 18.48 -21.19
CA LEU A 385 39.56 19.27 -20.47
C LEU A 385 39.98 20.73 -20.24
N TYR A 386 41.27 21.04 -20.16
CA TYR A 386 41.74 22.42 -19.95
C TYR A 386 41.80 23.24 -21.23
N THR A 387 41.81 22.57 -22.38
CA THR A 387 41.87 23.17 -23.71
C THR A 387 40.51 23.19 -24.41
N LEU A 388 39.44 22.87 -23.69
CA LEU A 388 38.09 22.90 -24.22
C LEU A 388 37.71 24.36 -24.51
N GLY A 389 37.51 24.68 -25.79
CA GLY A 389 37.11 26.02 -26.21
C GLY A 389 35.67 26.33 -25.84
N VAL A 390 35.31 27.61 -25.86
CA VAL A 390 33.95 28.09 -25.63
C VAL A 390 33.28 28.42 -26.96
N ASN A 391 32.08 27.89 -27.19
CA ASN A 391 31.28 28.15 -28.38
C ASN A 391 30.73 29.59 -28.36
N GLN A 392 31.15 30.43 -29.31
CA GLN A 392 30.71 31.82 -29.37
C GLN A 392 29.23 32.00 -29.74
N ASN A 393 28.62 31.03 -30.43
CA ASN A 393 27.19 31.06 -30.77
C ASN A 393 26.31 30.38 -29.70
N GLY A 394 26.93 29.75 -28.71
CA GLY A 394 26.27 28.89 -27.72
C GLY A 394 25.09 29.57 -27.03
N GLN A 395 25.29 30.78 -26.49
CA GLN A 395 24.26 31.53 -25.77
C GLN A 395 23.09 31.92 -26.68
N LYS A 396 23.37 32.40 -27.89
CA LYS A 396 22.31 32.73 -28.87
C LYS A 396 21.48 31.50 -29.22
N LEU A 397 22.13 30.35 -29.42
CA LEU A 397 21.46 29.10 -29.72
C LEU A 397 20.62 28.60 -28.54
N ARG A 398 21.17 28.63 -27.31
CA ARG A 398 20.46 28.33 -26.07
C ARG A 398 19.20 29.19 -25.91
N ASP A 399 19.33 30.50 -26.10
CA ASP A 399 18.23 31.45 -25.93
C ASP A 399 17.18 31.30 -27.04
N ALA A 400 17.62 31.01 -28.27
CA ALA A 400 16.73 30.72 -29.39
C ALA A 400 15.91 29.44 -29.13
N PHE A 401 16.57 28.38 -28.66
CA PHE A 401 15.96 27.07 -28.37
C PHE A 401 14.98 27.11 -27.19
N SER A 402 15.36 27.80 -26.10
CA SER A 402 14.53 27.93 -24.88
C SER A 402 13.16 28.54 -25.14
N ASN A 403 13.07 29.44 -26.12
CA ASN A 403 11.85 30.21 -26.42
C ASN A 403 11.03 29.61 -27.58
N LEU A 404 11.31 28.38 -27.99
CA LEU A 404 10.57 27.73 -29.08
C LEU A 404 9.22 27.19 -28.61
N LYS A 405 8.22 27.43 -29.45
CA LYS A 405 6.89 26.87 -29.31
C LYS A 405 6.35 26.48 -30.68
N PHE A 406 6.04 25.21 -30.86
CA PHE A 406 5.41 24.71 -32.09
C PHE A 406 4.63 23.42 -31.81
N ARG A 407 3.87 22.95 -32.79
CA ARG A 407 3.20 21.64 -32.72
C ARG A 407 4.01 20.63 -33.53
N GLY A 408 4.65 19.70 -32.83
CA GLY A 408 5.41 18.59 -33.40
C GLY A 408 4.57 17.32 -33.56
N LEU A 409 5.23 16.19 -33.81
CA LEU A 409 4.60 14.88 -33.92
C LEU A 409 4.16 14.33 -32.57
N ALA A 410 4.90 14.60 -31.49
CA ALA A 410 4.57 14.15 -30.14
C ALA A 410 3.50 15.04 -29.45
N GLY A 411 3.14 16.18 -30.05
CA GLY A 411 2.15 17.11 -29.51
C GLY A 411 2.63 18.57 -29.54
N GLU A 412 2.25 19.34 -28.53
CA GLU A 412 2.75 20.71 -28.36
C GLU A 412 4.16 20.66 -27.77
N PHE A 413 5.14 21.14 -28.54
CA PHE A 413 6.51 21.28 -28.07
C PHE A 413 6.68 22.66 -27.43
N SER A 414 6.91 22.66 -26.12
CA SER A 414 7.21 23.86 -25.34
C SER A 414 8.07 23.45 -24.14
N LEU A 415 9.18 24.16 -23.96
CA LEU A 415 10.09 23.93 -22.83
C LEU A 415 9.83 25.00 -21.77
N ILE A 416 9.56 24.58 -20.53
CA ILE A 416 9.55 25.47 -19.36
C ILE A 416 10.73 25.06 -18.49
N ASP A 417 11.57 26.01 -18.13
CA ASP A 417 12.85 25.76 -17.44
C ASP A 417 13.67 24.67 -18.13
N GLY A 418 13.76 24.73 -19.46
CA GLY A 418 14.51 23.78 -20.28
C GLY A 418 13.92 22.36 -20.33
N GLN A 419 12.69 22.13 -19.88
CA GLN A 419 12.07 20.80 -19.83
C GLN A 419 10.72 20.76 -20.54
N LEU A 420 10.48 19.69 -21.29
CA LEU A 420 9.20 19.41 -21.93
C LEU A 420 8.12 19.20 -20.86
N GLN A 421 7.01 19.92 -20.99
CA GLN A 421 5.90 19.81 -20.05
C GLN A 421 5.11 18.51 -20.26
N SER A 422 4.69 17.91 -19.15
CA SER A 422 3.80 16.74 -19.15
C SER A 422 2.40 17.15 -18.72
N SER A 423 1.39 16.75 -19.49
CA SER A 423 -0.01 17.10 -19.19
C SER A 423 -0.95 15.89 -19.14
N LEU A 424 -0.63 14.78 -19.80
CA LEU A 424 -1.56 13.66 -19.96
C LEU A 424 -0.85 12.30 -20.10
N PHE A 425 -1.30 11.34 -19.31
CA PHE A 425 -0.87 9.95 -19.37
C PHE A 425 -2.03 9.03 -19.76
N GLU A 426 -1.70 7.99 -20.50
CA GLU A 426 -2.55 6.86 -20.82
C GLU A 426 -2.33 5.73 -19.82
N ILE A 427 -3.40 5.20 -19.23
CA ILE A 427 -3.31 4.01 -18.37
C ILE A 427 -3.59 2.78 -19.24
N VAL A 428 -2.62 1.89 -19.32
CA VAL A 428 -2.68 0.68 -20.14
C VAL A 428 -2.70 -0.57 -19.27
N ASN A 429 -3.29 -1.64 -19.78
CA ASN A 429 -3.30 -2.96 -19.16
C ASN A 429 -2.80 -4.00 -20.19
N VAL A 430 -1.77 -4.75 -19.81
CA VAL A 430 -1.17 -5.79 -20.67
C VAL A 430 -2.09 -7.01 -20.69
N ASN A 431 -2.53 -7.41 -21.89
CA ASN A 431 -3.45 -8.52 -22.11
C ASN A 431 -3.21 -9.18 -23.47
N GLY A 432 -3.01 -10.50 -23.49
CA GLY A 432 -2.56 -11.25 -24.65
C GLY A 432 -1.25 -10.70 -25.22
N ASN A 433 -1.15 -10.64 -26.53
CA ASN A 433 0.07 -10.17 -27.24
C ASN A 433 0.13 -8.64 -27.36
N GLY A 434 -0.55 -7.91 -26.48
CA GLY A 434 -0.62 -6.46 -26.59
C GLY A 434 -1.10 -5.78 -25.33
N ARG A 435 -1.58 -4.55 -25.52
CA ARG A 435 -2.02 -3.67 -24.44
C ARG A 435 -3.38 -3.07 -24.77
N ARG A 436 -4.16 -2.86 -23.72
CA ARG A 436 -5.47 -2.24 -23.79
C ARG A 436 -5.48 -0.94 -22.99
N ASN A 437 -5.96 0.13 -23.60
CA ASN A 437 -6.28 1.36 -22.88
C ASN A 437 -7.38 1.09 -21.84
N VAL A 438 -7.11 1.43 -20.58
CA VAL A 438 -8.08 1.36 -19.48
C VAL A 438 -8.43 2.75 -18.92
N GLY A 439 -7.72 3.80 -19.31
CA GLY A 439 -8.10 5.16 -18.98
C GLY A 439 -6.99 6.16 -19.26
N PHE A 440 -7.15 7.36 -18.70
CA PHE A 440 -6.22 8.47 -18.82
C PHE A 440 -6.08 9.17 -17.47
N TRP A 441 -4.97 9.86 -17.28
CA TRP A 441 -4.73 10.69 -16.11
C TRP A 441 -4.12 12.03 -16.52
N SER A 442 -4.65 13.13 -16.00
CA SER A 442 -4.00 14.45 -16.05
C SER A 442 -4.01 15.13 -14.68
N ALA A 443 -3.08 16.06 -14.47
CA ALA A 443 -2.99 16.81 -13.22
C ALA A 443 -4.27 17.60 -12.90
N GLU A 444 -4.91 18.18 -13.92
CA GLU A 444 -6.14 18.97 -13.77
C GLU A 444 -7.37 18.13 -13.46
N SER A 445 -7.43 16.93 -14.04
CA SER A 445 -8.70 16.22 -14.24
C SER A 445 -8.76 14.84 -13.55
N GLY A 446 -7.62 14.37 -13.02
CA GLY A 446 -7.49 13.07 -12.36
C GLY A 446 -7.67 11.89 -13.31
N LEU A 447 -8.09 10.73 -12.77
CA LEU A 447 -8.34 9.52 -13.56
C LEU A 447 -9.68 9.58 -14.31
N ARG A 448 -9.65 9.34 -15.63
CA ARG A 448 -10.81 9.35 -16.52
C ARG A 448 -10.80 8.18 -17.51
N ARG A 449 -11.95 7.85 -18.10
CA ARG A 449 -12.05 6.79 -19.11
C ARG A 449 -11.77 7.28 -20.52
N LYS A 450 -11.95 8.57 -20.77
CA LYS A 450 -11.65 9.26 -22.03
C LYS A 450 -10.99 10.61 -21.74
N VAL A 451 -10.26 11.12 -22.74
CA VAL A 451 -9.58 12.42 -22.67
C VAL A 451 -10.61 13.57 -22.60
N GLU A 452 -11.62 13.54 -23.47
CA GLU A 452 -12.71 14.52 -23.49
C GLU A 452 -13.98 13.88 -22.87
N GLU A 453 -14.13 14.01 -21.55
CA GLU A 453 -15.32 13.56 -20.82
C GLU A 453 -15.91 14.73 -20.01
N SER A 454 -17.22 14.98 -20.16
CA SER A 454 -17.94 15.94 -19.31
C SER A 454 -17.94 15.44 -17.86
N GLU A 455 -17.96 16.35 -16.87
CA GLU A 455 -17.93 16.02 -15.43
C GLU A 455 -19.00 15.02 -14.96
N ARG A 456 -20.05 14.80 -15.77
CA ARG A 456 -21.23 14.00 -15.44
C ARG A 456 -21.15 12.53 -15.87
N SER A 457 -20.08 12.07 -16.52
CA SER A 457 -19.94 10.69 -17.03
C SER A 457 -18.72 9.94 -16.44
N ALA A 458 -19.01 8.81 -15.79
CA ALA A 458 -18.13 7.73 -15.29
C ALA A 458 -16.69 8.09 -14.87
N LYS A 459 -16.52 8.59 -13.64
CA LYS A 459 -15.20 8.71 -12.97
C LYS A 459 -14.51 7.34 -12.88
N GLY A 460 -13.19 7.33 -13.05
CA GLY A 460 -12.32 6.16 -12.82
C GLY A 460 -11.89 5.43 -14.08
N LEU A 461 -11.37 4.22 -13.90
CA LEU A 461 -10.81 3.40 -14.98
C LEU A 461 -11.87 2.45 -15.57
N ARG A 462 -11.59 1.94 -16.77
CA ARG A 462 -12.28 0.78 -17.35
C ARG A 462 -11.86 -0.48 -16.59
N SER A 463 -12.58 -1.57 -16.84
CA SER A 463 -12.26 -2.88 -16.26
C SER A 463 -10.81 -3.28 -16.57
N ILE A 464 -10.04 -3.57 -15.51
CA ILE A 464 -8.67 -4.06 -15.57
C ILE A 464 -8.71 -5.58 -15.42
N ILE A 465 -7.92 -6.29 -16.22
CA ILE A 465 -7.64 -7.71 -16.04
C ILE A 465 -6.35 -7.79 -15.23
N TRP A 466 -6.41 -8.44 -14.09
CA TRP A 466 -5.30 -8.60 -13.16
C TRP A 466 -4.59 -9.95 -13.39
N PRO A 467 -3.37 -10.12 -12.87
CA PRO A 467 -2.64 -11.38 -12.94
C PRO A 467 -3.50 -12.57 -12.49
N GLY A 468 -3.40 -13.69 -13.21
CA GLY A 468 -4.29 -14.85 -13.06
C GLY A 468 -5.66 -14.70 -13.75
N GLU A 469 -5.77 -13.80 -14.73
CA GLU A 469 -6.93 -13.62 -15.62
C GLU A 469 -8.24 -13.27 -14.88
N ARG A 470 -8.14 -12.41 -13.86
CA ARG A 470 -9.29 -11.99 -13.05
C ARG A 470 -9.63 -10.53 -13.27
N ILE A 471 -10.93 -10.25 -13.37
CA ILE A 471 -11.46 -8.88 -13.45
C ILE A 471 -11.64 -8.28 -12.04
N VAL A 472 -11.71 -9.13 -11.02
CA VAL A 472 -11.87 -8.71 -9.63
C VAL A 472 -10.56 -8.11 -9.12
N THR A 473 -10.62 -6.89 -8.60
CA THR A 473 -9.47 -6.19 -8.02
C THR A 473 -8.85 -7.00 -6.88
N PRO A 474 -7.54 -7.29 -6.92
CA PRO A 474 -6.84 -7.91 -5.82
C PRO A 474 -6.84 -7.02 -4.57
N LYS A 475 -6.89 -7.65 -3.39
CA LYS A 475 -6.77 -6.93 -2.12
C LYS A 475 -5.43 -6.20 -1.97
N GLY A 476 -4.41 -6.62 -2.72
CA GLY A 476 -3.06 -6.06 -2.66
C GLY A 476 -2.23 -6.54 -1.47
N TRP A 477 -2.74 -7.49 -0.69
CA TRP A 477 -2.02 -8.13 0.40
C TRP A 477 -2.48 -9.57 0.61
N GLU A 478 -1.59 -10.38 1.13
CA GLU A 478 -1.84 -11.75 1.59
C GLU A 478 -1.19 -11.96 2.96
N ILE A 479 -1.74 -12.90 3.73
CA ILE A 479 -1.08 -13.36 4.95
C ILE A 479 0.13 -14.19 4.51
N PRO A 480 1.36 -13.86 4.92
CA PRO A 480 2.55 -14.56 4.45
C PRO A 480 2.47 -16.07 4.70
N THR A 481 2.75 -16.89 3.69
CA THR A 481 2.73 -18.36 3.78
C THR A 481 3.85 -18.94 4.65
N ASN A 482 4.93 -18.18 4.86
CA ASN A 482 5.97 -18.42 5.88
C ASN A 482 5.84 -17.48 7.08
N GLY A 483 4.67 -16.84 7.23
CA GLY A 483 4.40 -15.84 8.24
C GLY A 483 4.50 -16.41 9.64
N LYS A 484 5.17 -15.66 10.52
CA LYS A 484 5.10 -15.83 11.97
C LYS A 484 3.63 -15.97 12.36
N LYS A 485 3.23 -17.13 12.90
CA LYS A 485 1.87 -17.36 13.40
C LYS A 485 1.52 -16.23 14.37
N LEU A 486 0.28 -15.73 14.31
CA LEU A 486 -0.17 -14.78 15.32
C LEU A 486 -0.10 -15.45 16.70
N ARG A 487 0.67 -14.88 17.60
CA ARG A 487 0.82 -15.35 18.98
C ARG A 487 -0.31 -14.77 19.80
N ILE A 488 -1.34 -15.58 20.01
CA ILE A 488 -2.53 -15.21 20.75
C ILE A 488 -2.30 -15.54 22.23
N GLY A 489 -2.12 -14.51 23.05
CA GLY A 489 -1.95 -14.65 24.49
C GLY A 489 -3.25 -15.11 25.15
N VAL A 490 -3.19 -16.15 25.99
CA VAL A 490 -4.34 -16.63 26.77
C VAL A 490 -4.08 -16.61 28.27
N PRO A 491 -5.02 -16.12 29.11
CA PRO A 491 -4.83 -16.07 30.56
C PRO A 491 -4.86 -17.49 31.15
N VAL A 492 -3.96 -17.76 32.11
CA VAL A 492 -3.93 -19.04 32.83
C VAL A 492 -4.45 -18.80 34.25
N LYS A 493 -5.70 -19.21 34.51
CA LYS A 493 -6.36 -19.10 35.82
C LYS A 493 -6.59 -20.47 36.47
N HIS A 494 -6.55 -20.50 37.80
CA HIS A 494 -6.80 -21.72 38.59
C HIS A 494 -8.29 -21.98 38.88
N GLY A 495 -9.14 -20.95 38.84
CA GLY A 495 -10.60 -21.06 38.92
C GLY A 495 -11.25 -20.42 37.69
N PHE A 496 -12.41 -20.92 37.25
CA PHE A 496 -13.13 -20.53 36.04
C PHE A 496 -12.55 -21.09 34.72
N ARG A 497 -12.54 -22.42 34.57
CA ARG A 497 -12.05 -23.10 33.36
C ARG A 497 -13.06 -23.04 32.20
N GLU A 498 -14.29 -22.67 32.48
CA GLU A 498 -15.40 -22.57 31.54
C GLU A 498 -15.16 -21.43 30.52
N PHE A 499 -14.51 -20.34 30.94
CA PHE A 499 -14.20 -19.21 30.06
C PHE A 499 -12.92 -19.41 29.25
N VAL A 500 -11.85 -19.81 29.92
CA VAL A 500 -10.57 -20.19 29.31
C VAL A 500 -9.97 -21.35 30.10
N SER A 501 -9.70 -22.46 29.42
CA SER A 501 -8.98 -23.60 29.95
C SER A 501 -7.70 -23.82 29.17
N VAL A 502 -6.61 -24.03 29.90
CA VAL A 502 -5.30 -24.37 29.35
C VAL A 502 -4.86 -25.68 29.98
N ILE A 503 -4.82 -26.74 29.18
CA ILE A 503 -4.38 -28.07 29.61
C ILE A 503 -2.89 -28.18 29.27
N ARG A 504 -2.06 -28.47 30.27
CA ARG A 504 -0.62 -28.70 30.10
C ARG A 504 -0.29 -30.15 30.37
N ASP A 505 0.66 -30.69 29.61
CA ASP A 505 1.23 -32.01 29.84
C ASP A 505 2.00 -32.00 31.17
N PRO A 506 1.62 -32.84 32.15
CA PRO A 506 2.26 -32.87 33.45
C PRO A 506 3.73 -33.31 33.41
N LYS A 507 4.21 -33.92 32.32
CA LYS A 507 5.62 -34.38 32.20
C LYS A 507 6.52 -33.42 31.43
N THR A 508 6.00 -32.79 30.38
CA THR A 508 6.78 -31.92 29.47
C THR A 508 6.49 -30.43 29.65
N ASN A 509 5.47 -30.08 30.46
CA ASN A 509 4.93 -28.73 30.60
C ASN A 509 4.47 -28.08 29.28
N ALA A 510 4.36 -28.86 28.20
CA ALA A 510 3.87 -28.41 26.91
C ALA A 510 2.35 -28.23 26.96
N THR A 511 1.84 -27.23 26.25
CA THR A 511 0.39 -27.00 26.13
C THR A 511 -0.23 -28.11 25.26
N ILE A 512 -1.14 -28.90 25.84
CA ILE A 512 -1.86 -29.97 25.14
C ILE A 512 -3.07 -29.39 24.40
N ASP A 513 -3.86 -28.57 25.08
CA ASP A 513 -5.07 -27.99 24.51
C ASP A 513 -5.44 -26.68 25.18
N VAL A 514 -6.09 -25.80 24.41
CA VAL A 514 -6.62 -24.51 24.84
C VAL A 514 -8.08 -24.42 24.39
N GLY A 515 -8.99 -24.32 25.37
CA GLY A 515 -10.43 -24.33 25.15
C GLY A 515 -11.18 -23.37 26.09
N GLY A 516 -12.50 -23.48 26.12
CA GLY A 516 -13.38 -22.60 26.89
C GLY A 516 -14.12 -21.59 26.01
N TYR A 517 -15.18 -20.99 26.57
CA TYR A 517 -16.13 -20.16 25.84
C TYR A 517 -15.46 -19.04 25.02
N CYS A 518 -14.50 -18.31 25.60
CA CYS A 518 -13.83 -17.21 24.89
C CYS A 518 -12.97 -17.71 23.72
N ILE A 519 -12.39 -18.90 23.85
CA ILE A 519 -11.57 -19.53 22.81
C ILE A 519 -12.44 -20.02 21.66
N ASP A 520 -13.60 -20.60 21.97
CA ASP A 520 -14.55 -21.09 20.96
C ASP A 520 -15.16 -19.93 20.17
N VAL A 521 -15.49 -18.81 20.82
CA VAL A 521 -15.90 -17.58 20.15
C VAL A 521 -14.81 -17.08 19.20
N PHE A 522 -13.55 -17.04 19.64
CA PHE A 522 -12.44 -16.63 18.79
C PHE A 522 -12.27 -17.56 17.58
N LYS A 523 -12.30 -18.88 17.78
CA LYS A 523 -12.23 -19.87 16.70
C LYS A 523 -13.36 -19.68 15.69
N ALA A 524 -14.60 -19.52 16.16
CA ALA A 524 -15.75 -19.27 15.31
C ALA A 524 -15.60 -17.98 14.49
N VAL A 525 -15.10 -16.89 15.10
CA VAL A 525 -14.81 -15.64 14.38
C VAL A 525 -13.75 -15.88 13.30
N ILE A 526 -12.64 -16.56 13.62
CA ILE A 526 -11.59 -16.85 12.64
C ILE A 526 -12.11 -17.71 11.49
N GLU A 527 -12.96 -18.70 11.74
CA GLU A 527 -13.56 -19.55 10.72
C GLU A 527 -14.50 -18.80 9.77
N THR A 528 -15.17 -17.75 10.26
CA THR A 528 -16.04 -16.90 9.42
C THR A 528 -15.27 -15.89 8.58
N LEU A 529 -13.97 -15.67 8.84
CA LEU A 529 -13.19 -14.73 8.06
C LEU A 529 -13.05 -15.23 6.62
N PRO A 530 -13.14 -14.35 5.61
CA PRO A 530 -13.03 -14.73 4.19
C PRO A 530 -11.58 -15.06 3.79
N TYR A 531 -10.70 -15.33 4.75
CA TYR A 531 -9.28 -15.61 4.57
C TYR A 531 -8.75 -16.45 5.72
N LYS A 532 -7.77 -17.32 5.42
CA LYS A 532 -7.12 -18.18 6.40
C LYS A 532 -6.15 -17.38 7.26
N VAL A 533 -6.33 -17.38 8.57
CA VAL A 533 -5.40 -16.78 9.53
C VAL A 533 -4.68 -17.90 10.28
N ASP A 534 -3.35 -17.96 10.16
CA ASP A 534 -2.54 -18.90 10.93
C ASP A 534 -2.18 -18.28 12.30
N TYR A 535 -2.56 -18.95 13.38
CA TYR A 535 -2.35 -18.48 14.75
C TYR A 535 -1.91 -19.63 15.65
N GLU A 536 -1.33 -19.28 16.80
CA GLU A 536 -1.04 -20.20 17.89
C GLU A 536 -1.44 -19.57 19.23
N PHE A 537 -2.00 -20.38 20.12
CA PHE A 537 -2.29 -19.94 21.49
C PHE A 537 -1.03 -20.09 22.34
N VAL A 538 -0.61 -18.98 22.95
CA VAL A 538 0.54 -18.94 23.85
C VAL A 538 0.03 -18.66 25.26
N PRO A 539 0.12 -19.61 26.19
CA PRO A 539 -0.37 -19.41 27.53
C PRO A 539 0.50 -18.41 28.28
N ALA A 540 -0.15 -17.40 28.85
CA ALA A 540 0.51 -16.38 29.64
C ALA A 540 1.06 -16.94 30.96
N ASN A 541 1.97 -16.18 31.59
CA ASN A 541 2.44 -16.50 32.92
C ASN A 541 1.26 -16.45 33.91
N PRO A 542 1.01 -17.50 34.72
CA PRO A 542 -0.09 -17.53 35.70
C PRO A 542 -0.06 -16.37 36.70
N ASN A 543 1.12 -15.79 36.94
CA ASN A 543 1.31 -14.66 37.86
C ASN A 543 0.97 -13.30 37.22
N PHE A 544 0.70 -13.24 35.92
CA PHE A 544 0.37 -11.98 35.26
C PHE A 544 -1.04 -11.50 35.64
N SER A 545 -1.11 -10.25 36.06
CA SER A 545 -2.39 -9.54 36.10
C SER A 545 -2.90 -9.30 34.69
N TYR A 546 -4.20 -9.05 34.53
CA TYR A 546 -4.76 -8.69 33.22
C TYR A 546 -4.12 -7.43 32.61
N ASN A 547 -3.66 -6.48 33.43
CA ASN A 547 -2.95 -5.30 32.93
C ASN A 547 -1.61 -5.71 32.31
N GLU A 548 -0.87 -6.57 33.00
CA GLU A 548 0.43 -7.06 32.53
C GLU A 548 0.26 -7.88 31.23
N LEU A 549 -0.74 -8.76 31.20
CA LEU A 549 -1.08 -9.56 30.02
C LEU A 549 -1.38 -8.67 28.81
N THR A 550 -2.24 -7.65 28.96
CA THR A 550 -2.56 -6.74 27.87
C THR A 550 -1.37 -5.85 27.48
N TYR A 551 -0.50 -5.50 28.43
CA TYR A 551 0.70 -4.72 28.15
C TYR A 551 1.72 -5.49 27.32
N GLN A 552 1.78 -6.83 27.44
CA GLN A 552 2.64 -7.65 26.58
C GLN A 552 2.23 -7.60 25.08
N VAL A 553 0.99 -7.20 24.77
CA VAL A 553 0.56 -6.94 23.39
C VAL A 553 1.22 -5.67 22.85
N PHE A 554 1.20 -4.59 23.64
CA PHE A 554 1.89 -3.34 23.30
C PHE A 554 3.39 -3.52 23.09
N LEU A 555 4.03 -4.39 23.89
CA LEU A 555 5.45 -4.75 23.75
C LEU A 555 5.74 -5.68 22.55
N GLY A 556 4.73 -6.08 21.77
CA GLY A 556 4.88 -6.97 20.63
C GLY A 556 5.29 -8.41 20.99
N LYS A 557 5.10 -8.84 22.25
CA LYS A 557 5.33 -10.23 22.66
C LYS A 557 4.13 -11.13 22.33
N PHE A 558 2.93 -10.59 22.41
CA PHE A 558 1.71 -11.18 21.86
C PHE A 558 1.17 -10.27 20.76
N ASP A 559 0.56 -10.85 19.74
CA ASP A 559 -0.02 -10.09 18.63
C ASP A 559 -1.50 -9.77 18.91
N ALA A 560 -2.16 -10.59 19.74
CA ALA A 560 -3.46 -10.32 20.34
C ALA A 560 -3.63 -11.13 21.64
N VAL A 561 -4.66 -10.82 22.45
CA VAL A 561 -5.02 -11.58 23.66
C VAL A 561 -6.49 -11.98 23.60
N VAL A 562 -6.79 -13.23 23.96
CA VAL A 562 -8.15 -13.78 24.01
C VAL A 562 -8.45 -14.29 25.41
N GLY A 563 -9.59 -13.89 25.96
CA GLY A 563 -10.08 -14.33 27.26
C GLY A 563 -11.19 -13.43 27.80
N ASP A 564 -11.47 -13.57 29.08
CA ASP A 564 -12.40 -12.77 29.88
C ASP A 564 -11.82 -11.37 30.21
N ILE A 565 -11.35 -10.65 29.19
CA ILE A 565 -10.69 -9.34 29.34
C ILE A 565 -11.73 -8.24 29.48
N THR A 566 -11.77 -7.58 30.63
CA THR A 566 -12.59 -6.38 30.81
C THR A 566 -11.99 -5.18 30.05
N ILE A 567 -12.83 -4.51 29.27
CA ILE A 567 -12.50 -3.23 28.62
C ILE A 567 -12.39 -2.16 29.70
N ARG A 568 -11.21 -1.53 29.83
CA ARG A 568 -10.95 -0.44 30.79
C ARG A 568 -10.24 0.71 30.11
N ALA A 569 -10.64 1.94 30.43
CA ALA A 569 -10.06 3.15 29.85
C ALA A 569 -8.53 3.25 30.01
N ASN A 570 -7.97 2.75 31.12
CA ASN A 570 -6.52 2.77 31.34
C ASN A 570 -5.73 1.84 30.41
N ARG A 571 -6.37 0.83 29.82
CA ARG A 571 -5.76 -0.10 28.86
C ARG A 571 -5.90 0.41 27.43
N SER A 572 -6.95 1.20 27.16
CA SER A 572 -7.21 1.81 25.86
C SER A 572 -6.17 2.83 25.40
N SER A 573 -5.23 3.24 26.27
CA SER A 573 -4.13 4.14 25.87
C SER A 573 -3.00 3.44 25.11
N TYR A 574 -2.93 2.11 25.17
CA TYR A 574 -1.86 1.32 24.54
C TYR A 574 -2.37 0.03 23.86
N LEU A 575 -3.68 -0.22 23.87
CA LEU A 575 -4.28 -1.40 23.26
C LEU A 575 -5.66 -1.05 22.67
N ASP A 576 -5.90 -1.54 21.47
CA ASP A 576 -7.20 -1.46 20.82
C ASP A 576 -8.08 -2.67 21.19
N TYR A 577 -9.38 -2.41 21.38
CA TYR A 577 -10.37 -3.43 21.71
C TYR A 577 -11.29 -3.71 20.52
N THR A 578 -11.75 -4.96 20.42
CA THR A 578 -12.91 -5.30 19.61
C THR A 578 -14.19 -4.77 20.27
N LEU A 579 -15.31 -4.82 19.54
CA LEU A 579 -16.63 -4.67 20.18
C LEU A 579 -16.83 -5.75 21.26
N PRO A 580 -17.50 -5.43 22.38
CA PRO A 580 -17.79 -6.41 23.42
C PRO A 580 -18.74 -7.48 22.88
N PHE A 581 -18.38 -8.76 23.07
CA PHE A 581 -19.21 -9.90 22.67
C PHE A 581 -20.11 -10.43 23.79
N THR A 582 -19.95 -9.90 25.01
CA THR A 582 -20.80 -10.19 26.17
C THR A 582 -20.95 -8.93 27.01
N GLU A 583 -22.12 -8.75 27.62
CA GLU A 583 -22.37 -7.62 28.51
C GLU A 583 -21.61 -7.80 29.82
N SER A 584 -21.01 -6.71 30.31
CA SER A 584 -20.35 -6.70 31.63
C SER A 584 -21.28 -6.14 32.70
N GLY A 585 -21.47 -6.90 33.79
CA GLY A 585 -22.22 -6.45 34.97
C GLY A 585 -21.56 -6.91 36.27
N VAL A 586 -21.72 -6.12 37.34
CA VAL A 586 -21.29 -6.51 38.69
C VAL A 586 -22.54 -6.80 39.53
N ALA A 587 -22.60 -8.01 40.09
CA ALA A 587 -23.68 -8.42 40.99
C ALA A 587 -23.10 -8.90 42.33
N MET A 588 -23.84 -8.69 43.41
CA MET A 588 -23.48 -9.20 44.73
C MET A 588 -24.21 -10.51 44.99
N VAL A 589 -23.46 -11.59 45.23
CA VAL A 589 -24.02 -12.88 45.63
C VAL A 589 -23.95 -12.98 47.15
N VAL A 590 -25.11 -13.05 47.81
CA VAL A 590 -25.20 -13.16 49.28
C VAL A 590 -25.88 -14.48 49.65
N PRO A 591 -25.31 -15.26 50.59
CA PRO A 591 -25.96 -16.48 51.05
C PRO A 591 -27.25 -16.15 51.81
N MET A 592 -28.37 -16.73 51.35
CA MET A 592 -29.65 -16.64 52.04
C MET A 592 -29.62 -17.44 53.35
N LYS A 593 -29.76 -16.76 54.50
CA LYS A 593 -29.94 -17.40 55.81
C LYS A 593 -31.43 -17.52 56.14
N ASN A 594 -31.95 -18.75 56.23
CA ASN A 594 -33.33 -19.00 56.66
C ASN A 594 -33.48 -18.82 58.18
N SER A 595 -33.99 -17.67 58.64
CA SER A 595 -34.32 -17.42 60.05
C SER A 595 -35.81 -17.58 60.35
N LYS A 596 -36.40 -18.75 60.09
CA LYS A 596 -37.77 -19.08 60.55
C LYS A 596 -37.72 -19.82 61.89
N LYS A 597 -37.52 -19.08 62.99
CA LYS A 597 -37.86 -19.58 64.34
C LYS A 597 -39.30 -19.18 64.65
N THR A 598 -40.26 -20.01 64.26
CA THR A 598 -41.68 -19.85 64.62
C THR A 598 -41.87 -20.22 66.09
N ASN A 599 -41.64 -19.28 67.01
CA ASN A 599 -41.89 -19.50 68.44
C ASN A 599 -43.36 -19.12 68.76
N ALA A 600 -44.17 -20.09 69.18
CA ALA A 600 -45.56 -19.85 69.61
C ALA A 600 -45.64 -18.91 70.84
N TRP A 601 -44.57 -18.82 71.63
CA TRP A 601 -44.42 -17.93 72.78
C TRP A 601 -44.27 -16.44 72.44
N VAL A 602 -44.33 -16.07 71.15
CA VAL A 602 -44.37 -14.66 70.72
C VAL A 602 -45.59 -13.93 71.29
N PHE A 603 -46.70 -14.62 71.57
CA PHE A 603 -47.89 -13.99 72.19
C PHE A 603 -47.64 -13.41 73.59
N LEU A 604 -46.66 -13.92 74.35
CA LEU A 604 -46.32 -13.38 75.67
C LEU A 604 -45.27 -12.26 75.64
N LYS A 605 -44.63 -12.00 74.48
CA LYS A 605 -43.67 -10.89 74.33
C LYS A 605 -44.24 -9.47 74.50
N PRO A 606 -45.50 -9.16 74.12
CA PRO A 606 -46.00 -7.79 74.16
C PRO A 606 -46.14 -7.20 75.57
N LEU A 607 -46.34 -8.02 76.59
CA LEU A 607 -46.57 -7.61 77.98
C LEU A 607 -45.41 -8.06 78.86
N THR A 608 -44.94 -7.21 79.78
CA THR A 608 -43.91 -7.60 80.74
C THR A 608 -44.46 -8.66 81.70
N ARG A 609 -43.57 -9.49 82.27
CA ARG A 609 -43.98 -10.49 83.27
C ARG A 609 -44.70 -9.85 84.45
N ASP A 610 -44.21 -8.69 84.90
CA ASP A 610 -44.81 -7.92 85.98
C ASP A 610 -46.23 -7.48 85.63
N LEU A 611 -46.47 -7.03 84.40
CA LEU A 611 -47.81 -6.58 83.97
C LEU A 611 -48.80 -7.75 83.89
N TRP A 612 -48.36 -8.95 83.50
CA TRP A 612 -49.18 -10.15 83.59
C TRP A 612 -49.57 -10.49 85.03
N PHE A 613 -48.62 -10.43 85.97
CA PHE A 613 -48.90 -10.66 87.39
C PHE A 613 -49.83 -9.59 87.97
N VAL A 614 -49.62 -8.32 87.61
CA VAL A 614 -50.50 -7.21 88.03
C VAL A 614 -51.92 -7.41 87.48
N THR A 615 -52.07 -7.82 86.23
CA THR A 615 -53.38 -8.09 85.63
C THR A 615 -54.09 -9.24 86.35
N ALA A 616 -53.38 -10.32 86.67
CA ALA A 616 -53.93 -11.43 87.45
C ALA A 616 -54.30 -11.03 88.89
N PHE A 617 -53.52 -10.14 89.52
CA PHE A 617 -53.84 -9.61 90.85
C PHE A 617 -55.10 -8.75 90.84
N PHE A 618 -55.20 -7.79 89.91
CA PHE A 618 -56.39 -6.94 89.77
C PHE A 618 -57.64 -7.75 89.43
N PHE A 619 -57.49 -8.80 88.62
CA PHE A 619 -58.56 -9.74 88.32
C PHE A 619 -59.17 -10.37 89.58
N VAL A 620 -58.34 -10.85 90.51
CA VAL A 620 -58.80 -11.41 91.80
C VAL A 620 -59.34 -10.31 92.72
N PHE A 621 -58.71 -9.13 92.73
CA PHE A 621 -59.16 -8.00 93.56
C PHE A 621 -60.57 -7.52 93.17
N VAL A 622 -60.86 -7.38 91.87
CA VAL A 622 -62.20 -7.01 91.38
C VAL A 622 -63.25 -8.05 91.77
N ALA A 623 -62.93 -9.35 91.65
CA ALA A 623 -63.81 -10.43 92.11
C ALA A 623 -64.16 -10.29 93.60
N PHE A 624 -63.16 -9.99 94.44
CA PHE A 624 -63.35 -9.78 95.87
C PHE A 624 -64.21 -8.55 96.19
N VAL A 625 -64.01 -7.43 95.50
CA VAL A 625 -64.82 -6.22 95.68
C VAL A 625 -66.29 -6.47 95.31
N ILE A 626 -66.54 -7.15 94.18
CA ILE A 626 -67.90 -7.51 93.75
C ILE A 626 -68.57 -8.41 94.78
N TRP A 627 -67.85 -9.40 95.30
CA TRP A 627 -68.35 -10.26 96.36
C TRP A 627 -68.77 -9.45 97.61
N ILE A 628 -67.96 -8.48 98.08
CA ILE A 628 -68.34 -7.63 99.22
C ILE A 628 -69.61 -6.82 98.95
N LEU A 629 -69.77 -6.26 97.75
CA LEU A 629 -70.91 -5.39 97.43
C LEU A 629 -72.21 -6.19 97.23
N GLU A 630 -72.15 -7.29 96.50
CA GLU A 630 -73.33 -8.05 96.09
C GLU A 630 -73.77 -9.09 97.13
N HIS A 631 -72.89 -9.63 97.99
CA HIS A 631 -73.27 -10.70 98.94
C HIS A 631 -74.40 -10.30 99.92
N ARG A 632 -74.53 -9.00 100.21
CA ARG A 632 -75.56 -8.51 101.13
C ARG A 632 -76.95 -8.44 100.50
N VAL A 633 -77.05 -8.18 99.19
CA VAL A 633 -78.33 -7.86 98.52
C VAL A 633 -78.79 -8.99 97.60
N ASN A 634 -77.87 -9.70 96.96
CA ASN A 634 -78.17 -10.63 95.88
C ASN A 634 -78.14 -12.09 96.36
N GLU A 635 -79.26 -12.80 96.23
CA GLU A 635 -79.41 -14.17 96.73
C GLU A 635 -78.44 -15.16 96.06
N GLN A 636 -78.00 -14.88 94.83
CA GLN A 636 -77.03 -15.72 94.12
C GLN A 636 -75.62 -15.72 94.73
N PHE A 637 -75.29 -14.72 95.56
CA PHE A 637 -74.01 -14.66 96.29
C PHE A 637 -74.11 -15.20 97.73
N ARG A 638 -75.22 -15.85 98.10
CA ARG A 638 -75.44 -16.46 99.44
C ARG A 638 -75.33 -17.99 99.48
N GLY A 639 -74.82 -18.61 98.42
CA GLY A 639 -74.57 -20.07 98.33
C GLY A 639 -73.41 -20.57 99.22
N SER A 640 -72.93 -21.79 98.99
CA SER A 640 -71.77 -22.34 99.72
C SER A 640 -70.51 -21.48 99.48
N PRO A 641 -69.51 -21.48 100.39
CA PRO A 641 -68.30 -20.66 100.23
C PRO A 641 -67.57 -20.86 98.88
N LEU A 642 -67.62 -22.07 98.32
CA LEU A 642 -67.06 -22.38 97.00
C LEU A 642 -67.86 -21.75 95.86
N ASP A 643 -69.20 -21.79 95.95
CA ASP A 643 -70.07 -21.21 94.92
C ASP A 643 -69.91 -19.69 94.87
N GLN A 644 -69.73 -19.04 96.03
CA GLN A 644 -69.48 -17.60 96.11
C GLN A 644 -68.15 -17.21 95.44
N LEU A 645 -67.10 -18.02 95.62
CA LEU A 645 -65.79 -17.79 95.04
C LEU A 645 -65.78 -18.03 93.53
N CYS A 646 -66.43 -19.10 93.06
CA CYS A 646 -66.57 -19.38 91.63
C CYS A 646 -67.40 -18.29 90.92
N THR A 647 -68.52 -17.88 91.50
CA THR A 647 -69.41 -16.86 90.91
C THR A 647 -68.72 -15.50 90.84
N SER A 648 -67.98 -15.10 91.88
CA SER A 648 -67.23 -13.82 91.90
C SER A 648 -66.07 -13.81 90.89
N LEU A 649 -65.28 -14.88 90.80
CA LEU A 649 -64.19 -14.98 89.82
C LEU A 649 -64.69 -15.04 88.38
N TRP A 650 -65.78 -15.78 88.13
CA TRP A 650 -66.39 -15.88 86.80
C TRP A 650 -66.96 -14.54 86.34
N TYR A 651 -67.59 -13.79 87.25
CA TYR A 651 -68.08 -12.45 86.95
C TYR A 651 -66.91 -11.51 86.60
N SER A 652 -65.83 -11.51 87.39
CA SER A 652 -64.62 -10.72 87.11
C SER A 652 -64.03 -11.08 85.72
N PHE A 653 -64.02 -12.36 85.37
CA PHE A 653 -63.54 -12.84 84.06
C PHE A 653 -64.42 -12.40 82.92
N SER A 654 -65.73 -12.52 83.12
CA SER A 654 -66.71 -12.05 82.16
C SER A 654 -66.59 -10.54 81.96
N THR A 655 -66.35 -9.74 83.00
CA THR A 655 -66.13 -8.29 82.83
C THR A 655 -64.83 -7.94 82.10
N MET A 656 -63.73 -8.68 82.32
CA MET A 656 -62.43 -8.42 81.68
C MET A 656 -62.38 -8.87 80.22
N VAL A 657 -63.05 -9.98 79.90
CA VAL A 657 -63.02 -10.61 78.56
C VAL A 657 -64.25 -10.25 77.71
N PHE A 658 -65.39 -9.95 78.34
CA PHE A 658 -66.67 -9.61 77.70
C PHE A 658 -67.18 -8.25 78.21
N ALA A 659 -66.46 -7.17 77.91
CA ALA A 659 -66.93 -5.81 78.19
C ALA A 659 -67.99 -5.36 77.15
N HIS A 660 -69.17 -4.99 77.65
CA HIS A 660 -70.21 -4.17 77.03
C HIS A 660 -70.85 -4.66 75.71
N SER A 661 -72.00 -5.35 75.81
CA SER A 661 -73.11 -5.10 74.88
C SER A 661 -74.35 -4.71 75.69
N THR A 662 -74.78 -3.47 75.52
CA THR A 662 -75.97 -2.88 76.14
C THR A 662 -77.21 -3.32 75.38
N SER A 663 -78.15 -4.03 76.02
CA SER A 663 -79.61 -3.77 75.93
C SER A 663 -80.43 -4.91 76.56
N SER A 664 -81.46 -4.50 77.33
CA SER A 664 -82.70 -5.22 77.66
C SER A 664 -82.66 -6.42 78.64
N ARG A 665 -82.98 -6.09 79.90
CA ARG A 665 -83.80 -6.84 80.88
C ARG A 665 -84.15 -8.29 80.53
N GLY A 666 -83.59 -9.20 81.32
CA GLY A 666 -84.25 -10.46 81.71
C GLY A 666 -83.81 -11.70 80.95
N SER A 667 -82.59 -12.20 81.20
CA SER A 667 -82.28 -13.65 81.33
C SER A 667 -80.79 -13.95 81.55
N TYR A 668 -80.08 -13.26 82.45
CA TYR A 668 -78.73 -13.68 82.86
C TYR A 668 -78.72 -14.99 83.69
N ILE A 669 -79.89 -15.57 83.94
CA ILE A 669 -80.08 -16.79 84.76
C ILE A 669 -80.34 -18.03 83.86
N GLU A 670 -80.70 -17.87 82.58
CA GLU A 670 -80.91 -19.01 81.65
C GLU A 670 -79.62 -19.55 81.01
N GLN A 671 -78.49 -18.86 81.15
CA GLN A 671 -77.18 -19.40 80.75
C GLN A 671 -76.55 -20.31 81.82
N PHE A 672 -77.13 -20.35 83.03
CA PHE A 672 -76.63 -21.19 84.13
C PHE A 672 -76.98 -22.68 83.96
N ASP A 673 -78.04 -23.00 83.23
CA ASP A 673 -78.54 -24.39 83.10
C ASP A 673 -77.89 -25.17 81.94
N LYS A 674 -76.98 -24.54 81.17
CA LYS A 674 -76.28 -25.18 80.03
C LYS A 674 -74.76 -25.33 80.21
N SER A 675 -74.20 -24.94 81.36
CA SER A 675 -72.75 -24.98 81.58
C SER A 675 -72.25 -26.10 82.52
N CYS A 676 -73.14 -26.92 83.10
CA CYS A 676 -72.74 -28.05 83.98
C CYS A 676 -73.03 -29.45 83.41
N GLY A 677 -73.36 -29.57 82.12
CA GLY A 677 -73.62 -30.85 81.47
C GLY A 677 -72.86 -31.03 80.17
N GLY A 678 -71.66 -31.62 80.23
CA GLY A 678 -71.06 -32.36 79.12
C GLY A 678 -70.44 -31.54 77.97
N SER A 679 -69.12 -31.65 77.85
CA SER A 679 -68.34 -31.53 76.62
C SER A 679 -68.41 -30.19 75.86
N MET A 680 -67.48 -29.32 76.25
CA MET A 680 -66.96 -28.24 75.42
C MET A 680 -66.28 -28.84 74.17
N ALA A 681 -67.04 -29.03 73.09
CA ALA A 681 -66.49 -29.35 71.78
C ALA A 681 -66.14 -28.04 71.06
N ILE A 682 -64.85 -27.71 71.07
CA ILE A 682 -64.27 -26.78 70.10
C ILE A 682 -64.32 -27.51 68.74
N CYS A 683 -65.35 -27.23 67.95
CA CYS A 683 -65.39 -27.62 66.55
C CYS A 683 -64.34 -26.80 65.77
N GLY A 684 -63.11 -27.31 65.72
CA GLY A 684 -62.23 -27.07 64.59
C GLY A 684 -62.60 -28.05 63.49
N SER A 685 -63.02 -27.56 62.33
CA SER A 685 -62.70 -28.16 61.02
C SER A 685 -63.42 -27.41 59.91
N HIS A 686 -62.60 -26.92 58.98
CA HIS A 686 -62.87 -26.73 57.56
C HIS A 686 -64.23 -26.14 57.15
N ASN A 687 -64.21 -24.87 56.78
CA ASN A 687 -64.86 -24.45 55.55
C ASN A 687 -64.01 -23.39 54.85
N TYR A 688 -63.89 -23.54 53.53
CA TYR A 688 -63.61 -22.47 52.60
C TYR A 688 -64.53 -21.29 52.94
N THR A 689 -64.02 -20.37 53.75
CA THR A 689 -64.76 -19.18 54.15
C THR A 689 -64.01 -18.01 53.56
N LYS A 690 -64.50 -17.64 52.38
CA LYS A 690 -64.09 -16.49 51.59
C LYS A 690 -64.41 -15.23 52.43
N LEU A 691 -63.42 -14.76 53.18
CA LEU A 691 -63.50 -13.46 53.86
C LEU A 691 -63.33 -12.37 52.81
N HIS A 692 -64.45 -11.80 52.38
CA HIS A 692 -64.49 -10.47 51.78
C HIS A 692 -63.98 -9.47 52.82
N CYS A 693 -62.71 -9.09 52.71
CA CYS A 693 -62.19 -7.90 53.39
C CYS A 693 -62.81 -6.66 52.75
N LYS A 694 -63.82 -6.11 53.43
CA LYS A 694 -64.36 -4.77 53.18
C LYS A 694 -63.48 -3.74 53.87
N PHE A 695 -62.29 -3.51 53.33
CA PHE A 695 -61.53 -2.28 53.50
C PHE A 695 -60.76 -2.04 52.21
N GLY A 696 -61.19 -1.02 51.47
CA GLY A 696 -60.59 -0.63 50.20
C GLY A 696 -59.14 -0.20 50.38
N LEU A 697 -58.25 -1.01 49.83
CA LEU A 697 -56.91 -0.62 49.39
C LEU A 697 -56.67 -1.30 48.05
N THR A 698 -56.91 -0.53 46.99
CA THR A 698 -56.51 -0.85 45.62
C THR A 698 -54.99 -0.86 45.54
N PHE A 699 -54.38 -2.02 45.30
CA PHE A 699 -53.05 -2.11 44.71
C PHE A 699 -53.25 -2.39 43.23
N ASP A 700 -53.05 -1.33 42.44
CA ASP A 700 -53.14 -1.35 40.99
C ASP A 700 -51.93 -2.12 40.43
N GLY A 701 -52.18 -3.31 39.92
CA GLY A 701 -51.24 -4.04 39.10
C GLY A 701 -51.49 -3.69 37.64
N SER A 702 -50.71 -2.77 37.08
CA SER A 702 -50.27 -2.79 35.68
C SER A 702 -49.54 -1.50 35.30
N ARG A 703 -48.25 -1.61 35.01
CA ARG A 703 -47.48 -0.80 34.05
C ARG A 703 -46.17 -1.56 33.86
N SER A 704 -46.12 -2.44 32.87
CA SER A 704 -45.63 -2.15 31.52
C SER A 704 -44.20 -1.64 31.55
N GLU A 705 -43.25 -2.53 31.32
CA GLU A 705 -42.02 -2.21 30.59
C GLU A 705 -41.52 -3.50 29.94
N THR A 706 -42.15 -3.84 28.82
CA THR A 706 -41.41 -4.31 27.65
C THR A 706 -40.56 -3.17 27.17
N ASN A 707 -39.25 -3.31 27.27
CA ASN A 707 -38.32 -2.73 26.32
C ASN A 707 -37.29 -3.79 25.96
N CYS A 708 -37.29 -4.13 24.68
CA CYS A 708 -36.17 -4.70 23.98
C CYS A 708 -34.92 -3.83 24.20
N TYR A 709 -33.82 -4.44 24.60
CA TYR A 709 -32.70 -4.74 23.69
C TYR A 709 -32.17 -6.12 24.01
#